data_AF-S1P3K7-F1
#
_entry.id   AF-S1P3K7-F1
#
_cell.length_a   1.000
_cell.length_b   1.000
_cell.length_c   1.000
_cell.angle_alpha   90.00
_cell.angle_beta   90.00
_cell.angle_gamma   90.00
#
_symmetry.space_group_name_H-M   'P 1'
#
loop_
_entity.id
_entity.type
_entity.pdbx_description
1 polymer ?
#
loop_
_entity_poly.entity_id
_entity_poly.type
_entity_poly.pdbx_seq_one_letter_code
_entity_poly.pdbx_strand_id
1 'polypeptide(L)'
;MSTKFKTVITTAGAAKLAAATVPGGKKVNLSAMAVGDGNGKLPVPDAGQTKLVHEVWRHALNKVSVDNKNKNYIVAELVVPPEVGGFWMRELGLYDDAGTLIAVSNMAESYKPELAEGSGRAQTCRMVIILSNVASVELSIDASTVMATQDYVDDKIAEHEQSRRHPDATLTEKGFTQLSSATNSTSEKLAATPKAVKAANDNANSRLAKNQNGADIQDKSAFLDNIGVTSLTFMKHNGMIPTTDNLDSYGPEEKYLGTWSCPSQSTAKPESGYPEDKGNGVLEVFNAGRFHCTQRYTTRTGNIYIRMLDAEWNPASPTWSAWRVITSGTRPLSTSIDLNSLGGAEHLGIWRNSSTSIASFERHFPEDGSFGQGILEVFEGGLYGRMQRYTTRSGTMYIRGLTASWDAENPQWEDWIAVGYQSTGWTYSGDLDDLLKPGIYSVTKQATNAPVTDSKDLAVGSIVEVKKRCDIESYIQTYTTVSATDAYKNRTFQRTRASGEADWGEWAEVYNSKSLLTKLGVGGVTDRLSSLDWQTYDFVPGSMITVRLSDMTNIPDGMEWGVIDTNLINITVGPSEGGGVARSMQVWRSTSNKTNYRFFTVRLYGNPGERSFNIRRLPIIDEAQTWEAKQTFSAGLSGELSGNAATATKLKTARKINNVSFDGTSDINLTPKNIGAFASGKTGDTVANDKAVGWNWSSGAYNATTGGASTLILHFNIGEGSCPAAQFRVNYKNGGIFYRSARDGYGFEADWSEFYTTTRKPTAGDVGALSLSGGQLNGALGIGTSSALGGNSIVLGDNDTGFKQNGDGNLDVYANSVHVMRFVSGSIQSNKTINITGRVNPSDYGNFDSRYVRDVRLGTRVVQTMQKGVMYEKSGHVITGLGIVGEVDGDDPAVFRPIQKYINGTWYNVAQV
;
A
#
# COMPACT_ATOMS: atom_id res chain seq x y z
N MET A 1 17.36 -46.03 61.32
CA MET A 1 18.43 -45.23 60.71
C MET A 1 18.28 -45.32 59.20
N SER A 2 18.11 -44.19 58.50
CA SER A 2 18.07 -44.17 57.03
C SER A 2 19.45 -44.55 56.48
N THR A 3 19.54 -45.66 55.75
CA THR A 3 20.77 -46.10 55.10
C THR A 3 21.21 -45.04 54.09
N LYS A 4 22.35 -44.39 54.35
CA LYS A 4 22.89 -43.34 53.47
C LYS A 4 23.64 -43.97 52.30
N PHE A 5 23.16 -43.74 51.07
CA PHE A 5 23.89 -44.08 49.85
C PHE A 5 24.92 -42.98 49.56
N LYS A 6 26.14 -43.36 49.18
CA LYS A 6 27.22 -42.42 48.89
C LYS A 6 28.07 -42.89 47.71
N THR A 7 28.65 -41.93 47.02
CA THR A 7 29.70 -42.14 46.03
C THR A 7 31.05 -41.73 46.63
N VAL A 8 32.08 -42.53 46.42
CA VAL A 8 33.45 -42.26 46.84
C VAL A 8 34.37 -42.33 45.62
N ILE A 9 35.18 -41.30 45.42
CA ILE A 9 36.26 -41.31 44.42
C ILE A 9 37.40 -42.18 44.98
N THR A 10 37.89 -43.13 44.20
CA THR A 10 38.98 -44.00 44.64
C THR A 10 40.31 -43.23 44.66
N THR A 11 41.30 -43.75 45.38
CA THR A 11 42.64 -43.16 45.43
C THR A 11 43.26 -43.07 44.03
N ALA A 12 43.04 -44.10 43.20
CA ALA A 12 43.47 -44.12 41.80
C ALA A 12 42.71 -43.11 40.94
N GLY A 13 41.39 -42.97 41.14
CA GLY A 13 40.56 -41.98 40.47
C GLY A 13 40.96 -40.55 40.81
N ALA A 14 41.20 -40.25 42.09
CA ALA A 14 41.64 -38.94 42.54
C ALA A 14 43.00 -38.55 41.92
N ALA A 15 43.94 -39.49 41.82
CA ALA A 15 45.23 -39.25 41.17
C ALA A 15 45.09 -38.92 39.67
N LYS A 16 44.23 -39.66 38.94
CA LYS A 16 43.97 -39.41 37.52
C LYS A 16 43.22 -38.09 37.28
N LEU A 17 42.23 -37.79 38.11
CA LEU A 17 41.48 -36.54 38.04
C LEU A 17 42.37 -35.34 38.35
N ALA A 18 43.28 -35.45 39.33
CA ALA A 18 44.27 -34.41 39.62
C ALA A 18 45.25 -34.21 38.44
N ALA A 19 45.77 -35.30 37.87
CA ALA A 19 46.66 -35.23 36.70
C ALA A 19 46.00 -34.58 35.47
N ALA A 20 44.69 -34.71 35.32
CA ALA A 20 43.94 -34.07 34.24
C ALA A 20 43.70 -32.55 34.45
N THR A 21 44.03 -31.99 35.62
CA THR A 21 43.87 -30.54 35.89
C THR A 21 45.09 -29.69 35.56
N VAL A 22 46.24 -30.30 35.26
CA VAL A 22 47.43 -29.53 34.82
C VAL A 22 47.24 -28.99 33.40
N PRO A 23 47.78 -27.81 33.05
CA PRO A 23 47.74 -27.30 31.69
C PRO A 23 48.32 -28.31 30.68
N GLY A 24 47.50 -28.76 29.72
CA GLY A 24 47.87 -29.80 28.75
C GLY A 24 47.67 -31.25 29.21
N GLY A 25 47.13 -31.49 30.41
CA GLY A 25 46.81 -32.82 30.91
C GLY A 25 45.72 -33.53 30.08
N LYS A 26 45.89 -34.84 29.85
CA LYS A 26 44.86 -35.67 29.19
C LYS A 26 43.65 -35.79 30.11
N LYS A 27 42.46 -35.46 29.61
CA LYS A 27 41.20 -35.63 30.35
C LYS A 27 40.95 -37.10 30.66
N VAL A 28 40.32 -37.37 31.80
CA VAL A 28 39.87 -38.71 32.17
C VAL A 28 38.63 -39.06 31.35
N ASN A 29 38.76 -40.05 30.47
CA ASN A 29 37.64 -40.55 29.69
C ASN A 29 36.94 -41.68 30.46
N LEU A 30 35.76 -41.39 30.99
CA LEU A 30 34.93 -42.39 31.67
C LEU A 30 34.26 -43.26 30.61
N SER A 31 34.65 -44.52 30.53
CA SER A 31 34.32 -45.41 29.42
C SER A 31 33.20 -46.40 29.76
N ALA A 32 33.19 -46.90 30.99
CA ALA A 32 32.31 -47.99 31.40
C ALA A 32 31.81 -47.82 32.83
N MET A 33 30.61 -48.35 33.09
CA MET A 33 30.11 -48.55 34.44
C MET A 33 29.82 -50.04 34.64
N ALA A 34 30.20 -50.54 35.81
CA ALA A 34 29.87 -51.88 36.25
C ALA A 34 28.83 -51.83 37.36
N VAL A 35 27.99 -52.85 37.38
CA VAL A 35 26.95 -53.12 38.36
C VAL A 35 27.35 -54.38 39.11
N GLY A 36 27.24 -54.34 40.43
CA GLY A 36 27.53 -55.48 41.31
C GLY A 36 26.39 -55.78 42.26
N ASP A 37 26.31 -57.04 42.68
CA ASP A 37 25.32 -57.51 43.66
C ASP A 37 25.87 -57.50 45.09
N GLY A 38 27.10 -57.02 45.31
CA GLY A 38 27.72 -56.91 46.63
C GLY A 38 27.92 -58.25 47.35
N ASN A 39 27.91 -59.38 46.62
CA ASN A 39 27.96 -60.73 47.18
C ASN A 39 26.83 -61.00 48.19
N GLY A 40 25.63 -60.53 47.87
CA GLY A 40 24.42 -60.72 48.68
C GLY A 40 24.24 -59.74 49.84
N LYS A 41 25.15 -58.76 50.03
CA LYS A 41 25.05 -57.72 51.08
C LYS A 41 25.30 -56.33 50.49
N LEU A 42 24.69 -55.30 51.07
CA LEU A 42 24.93 -53.92 50.66
C LEU A 42 26.36 -53.49 51.07
N PRO A 43 27.26 -53.19 50.12
CA PRO A 43 28.64 -52.85 50.44
C PRO A 43 28.77 -51.40 50.92
N VAL A 44 29.86 -51.10 51.65
CA VAL A 44 30.24 -49.74 52.06
C VAL A 44 31.35 -49.27 51.11
N PRO A 45 31.12 -48.22 50.29
CA PRO A 45 32.13 -47.70 49.37
C PRO A 45 33.37 -47.18 50.11
N ASP A 46 34.55 -47.62 49.66
CA ASP A 46 35.87 -47.32 50.21
C ASP A 46 36.84 -46.77 49.14
N ALA A 47 37.64 -45.78 49.51
CA ALA A 47 38.56 -45.10 48.58
C ALA A 47 39.75 -45.98 48.15
N GLY A 48 40.04 -47.07 48.86
CA GLY A 48 41.07 -48.05 48.50
C GLY A 48 40.61 -49.11 47.50
N GLN A 49 39.32 -49.12 47.12
CA GLN A 49 38.80 -50.11 46.18
C GLN A 49 39.43 -49.97 44.79
N THR A 50 39.88 -51.10 44.25
CA THR A 50 40.36 -51.23 42.86
C THR A 50 39.38 -52.01 41.98
N LYS A 51 38.39 -52.68 42.59
CA LYS A 51 37.30 -53.43 41.96
C LYS A 51 36.05 -53.43 42.85
N LEU A 52 34.91 -53.79 42.26
CA LEU A 52 33.66 -54.05 42.99
C LEU A 52 33.77 -55.31 43.86
N VAL A 53 32.93 -55.43 44.88
CA VAL A 53 32.89 -56.60 45.79
C VAL A 53 32.49 -57.86 45.01
N HIS A 54 31.46 -57.76 44.17
CA HIS A 54 31.09 -58.78 43.21
C HIS A 54 30.39 -58.15 42.00
N GLU A 55 31.15 -58.02 40.91
CA GLU A 55 30.67 -57.48 39.64
C GLU A 55 29.85 -58.53 38.89
N VAL A 56 28.62 -58.16 38.52
CA VAL A 56 27.70 -59.05 37.78
C VAL A 56 27.53 -58.61 36.33
N TRP A 57 27.73 -57.31 36.03
CA TRP A 57 27.62 -56.79 34.68
C TRP A 57 28.44 -55.52 34.49
N ARG A 58 29.02 -55.33 33.30
CA ARG A 58 29.75 -54.12 32.92
C ARG A 58 29.45 -53.78 31.48
N HIS A 59 29.23 -52.50 31.20
CA HIS A 59 29.01 -52.03 29.85
C HIS A 59 29.48 -50.59 29.65
N ALA A 60 29.61 -50.18 28.39
CA ALA A 60 29.90 -48.80 28.03
C ALA A 60 28.80 -47.86 28.53
N LEU A 61 29.20 -46.67 28.99
CA LEU A 61 28.29 -45.63 29.46
C LEU A 61 27.43 -45.08 28.31
N ASN A 62 26.14 -44.86 28.55
CA ASN A 62 25.26 -44.20 27.58
C ASN A 62 25.48 -42.69 27.55
N LYS A 63 25.77 -42.10 28.71
CA LYS A 63 25.93 -40.65 28.85
C LYS A 63 26.84 -40.27 30.01
N VAL A 64 27.74 -39.31 29.75
CA VAL A 64 28.51 -38.60 30.77
C VAL A 64 28.28 -37.10 30.58
N SER A 65 27.65 -36.46 31.56
CA SER A 65 27.25 -35.05 31.47
C SER A 65 27.46 -34.28 32.77
N VAL A 66 27.52 -32.96 32.67
CA VAL A 66 27.49 -32.06 33.84
C VAL A 66 26.04 -31.89 34.29
N ASP A 67 25.77 -31.92 35.59
CA ASP A 67 24.43 -31.67 36.13
C ASP A 67 23.94 -30.24 35.81
N ASN A 68 22.66 -30.13 35.44
CA ASN A 68 22.09 -28.86 35.01
C ASN A 68 22.04 -27.81 36.12
N LYS A 69 21.87 -28.23 37.39
CA LYS A 69 21.76 -27.36 38.56
C LYS A 69 23.12 -27.15 39.25
N ASN A 70 23.93 -28.20 39.37
CA ASN A 70 25.21 -28.16 40.06
C ASN A 70 26.37 -28.35 39.07
N LYS A 71 27.02 -27.25 38.66
CA LYS A 71 28.06 -27.27 37.61
C LYS A 71 29.34 -28.03 37.99
N ASN A 72 29.48 -28.44 39.24
CA ASN A 72 30.58 -29.26 39.77
C ASN A 72 30.26 -30.77 39.85
N TYR A 73 29.07 -31.19 39.41
CA TYR A 73 28.63 -32.59 39.48
C TYR A 73 28.73 -33.22 38.09
N ILE A 74 29.46 -34.32 37.98
CA ILE A 74 29.45 -35.18 36.81
C ILE A 74 28.48 -36.32 37.05
N VAL A 75 27.60 -36.53 36.08
CA VAL A 75 26.58 -37.55 36.05
C VAL A 75 26.95 -38.57 34.97
N ALA A 76 27.23 -39.79 35.39
CA ALA A 76 27.43 -40.94 34.51
C ALA A 76 26.17 -41.81 34.53
N GLU A 77 25.64 -42.15 33.36
CA GLU A 77 24.42 -42.94 33.19
C GLU A 77 24.70 -44.19 32.36
N LEU A 78 24.22 -45.32 32.88
CA LEU A 78 24.22 -46.62 32.21
C LEU A 78 22.79 -47.17 32.19
N VAL A 79 22.31 -47.54 31.01
CA VAL A 79 21.03 -48.21 30.82
C VAL A 79 21.27 -49.70 30.73
N VAL A 80 20.74 -50.46 31.69
CA VAL A 80 20.65 -51.91 31.62
C VAL A 80 19.45 -52.25 30.72
N PRO A 81 19.65 -52.85 29.52
CA PRO A 81 18.56 -53.15 28.61
C PRO A 81 17.65 -54.25 29.16
N PRO A 82 16.43 -54.42 28.61
CA PRO A 82 15.49 -55.46 29.05
C PRO A 82 16.07 -56.88 28.98
N GLU A 83 16.91 -57.14 27.97
CA GLU A 83 17.53 -58.44 27.70
C GLU A 83 18.55 -58.89 28.76
N VAL A 84 19.03 -57.97 29.59
CA VAL A 84 20.08 -58.22 30.59
C VAL A 84 19.47 -58.09 31.98
N GLY A 85 19.50 -59.17 32.77
CA GLY A 85 18.93 -59.23 34.12
C GLY A 85 19.27 -60.53 34.84
N GLY A 86 18.51 -60.87 35.89
CA GLY A 86 18.72 -62.06 36.71
C GLY A 86 19.64 -61.82 37.92
N PHE A 87 19.88 -60.56 38.30
CA PHE A 87 20.78 -60.20 39.40
C PHE A 87 20.26 -59.03 40.25
N TRP A 88 20.73 -59.00 41.50
CA TRP A 88 20.52 -57.86 42.40
C TRP A 88 21.55 -56.76 42.11
N MET A 89 21.11 -55.51 42.22
CA MET A 89 21.96 -54.33 42.05
C MET A 89 22.16 -53.67 43.41
N ARG A 90 23.40 -53.63 43.88
CA ARG A 90 23.79 -53.11 45.20
C ARG A 90 24.97 -52.15 45.17
N GLU A 91 25.83 -52.25 44.16
CA GLU A 91 26.98 -51.39 43.95
C GLU A 91 27.18 -50.99 42.50
N LEU A 92 27.77 -49.81 42.29
CA LEU A 92 28.17 -49.30 40.98
C LEU A 92 29.65 -48.90 41.01
N GLY A 93 30.36 -49.25 39.95
CA GLY A 93 31.77 -48.91 39.75
C GLY A 93 31.96 -48.18 38.43
N LEU A 94 32.62 -47.04 38.45
CA LEU A 94 32.86 -46.19 37.29
C LEU A 94 34.31 -46.32 36.84
N TYR A 95 34.54 -46.69 35.58
CA TYR A 95 35.85 -47.02 35.03
C TYR A 95 36.25 -46.08 33.88
N ASP A 96 37.56 -45.87 33.72
CA ASP A 96 38.11 -45.14 32.58
C ASP A 96 38.51 -46.05 31.40
N ASP A 97 38.97 -45.45 30.30
CA ASP A 97 39.45 -46.14 29.08
C ASP A 97 40.61 -47.12 29.34
N ALA A 98 41.37 -46.93 30.42
CA ALA A 98 42.44 -47.82 30.85
C ALA A 98 41.97 -48.92 31.84
N GLY A 99 40.66 -49.01 32.12
CA GLY A 99 40.09 -50.01 33.03
C GLY A 99 40.34 -49.73 34.52
N THR A 100 40.75 -48.51 34.88
CA THR A 100 40.95 -48.09 36.28
C THR A 100 39.62 -47.70 36.91
N LEU A 101 39.33 -48.23 38.11
CA LEU A 101 38.15 -47.83 38.88
C LEU A 101 38.32 -46.40 39.42
N ILE A 102 37.57 -45.45 38.87
CA ILE A 102 37.62 -44.01 39.21
C ILE A 102 36.76 -43.69 40.43
N ALA A 103 35.56 -44.28 40.52
CA ALA A 103 34.66 -44.07 41.63
C ALA A 103 33.83 -45.32 41.90
N VAL A 104 33.42 -45.47 43.16
CA VAL A 104 32.57 -46.58 43.63
C VAL A 104 31.42 -46.03 44.46
N SER A 105 30.24 -46.62 44.33
CA SER A 105 29.05 -46.26 45.12
C SER A 105 28.22 -47.47 45.51
N ASN A 106 27.46 -47.32 46.58
CA ASN A 106 26.37 -48.22 46.93
C ASN A 106 25.03 -47.63 46.48
N MET A 107 24.06 -48.48 46.20
CA MET A 107 22.72 -48.08 45.76
C MET A 107 21.63 -48.82 46.52
N ALA A 108 20.39 -48.33 46.42
CA ALA A 108 19.24 -49.04 46.99
C ALA A 108 19.12 -50.43 46.34
N GLU A 109 18.94 -51.46 47.16
CA GLU A 109 18.83 -52.83 46.69
C GLU A 109 17.65 -52.95 45.73
N SER A 110 17.95 -53.24 44.47
CA SER A 110 16.95 -53.39 43.40
C SER A 110 17.22 -54.67 42.65
N TYR A 111 16.19 -55.50 42.44
CA TYR A 111 16.29 -56.65 41.57
C TYR A 111 15.96 -56.25 40.13
N LYS A 112 16.83 -56.60 39.19
CA LYS A 112 16.62 -56.42 37.75
C LYS A 112 16.26 -57.77 37.13
N PRO A 113 14.98 -58.01 36.80
CA PRO A 113 14.56 -59.28 36.23
C PRO A 113 15.12 -59.48 34.82
N GLU A 114 15.30 -60.74 34.44
CA GLU A 114 15.60 -61.17 33.07
C GLU A 114 14.30 -61.27 32.24
N LEU A 115 14.37 -61.08 30.92
CA LEU A 115 13.18 -61.12 30.06
C LEU A 115 12.40 -62.44 30.18
N ALA A 116 13.09 -63.57 30.42
CA ALA A 116 12.51 -64.88 30.65
C ALA A 116 11.66 -64.97 31.93
N GLU A 117 11.81 -64.04 32.88
CA GLU A 117 11.02 -63.96 34.12
C GLU A 117 9.71 -63.18 33.94
N GLY A 118 9.35 -62.83 32.70
CA GLY A 118 8.06 -62.22 32.36
C GLY A 118 7.97 -60.71 32.60
N SER A 119 9.09 -60.03 32.87
CA SER A 119 9.16 -58.58 33.08
C SER A 119 10.37 -57.96 32.36
N GLY A 120 10.18 -57.57 31.08
CA GLY A 120 11.17 -56.84 30.30
C GLY A 120 11.26 -55.37 30.71
N ARG A 121 11.97 -55.07 31.80
CA ARG A 121 12.17 -53.69 32.28
C ARG A 121 13.57 -53.19 31.95
N ALA A 122 13.71 -52.06 31.28
CA ALA A 122 14.98 -51.33 31.21
C ALA A 122 15.22 -50.56 32.52
N GLN A 123 16.46 -50.56 33.03
CA GLN A 123 16.80 -49.88 34.28
C GLN A 123 18.00 -48.97 34.10
N THR A 124 17.81 -47.67 34.40
CA THR A 124 18.87 -46.67 34.33
C THR A 124 19.60 -46.58 35.66
N CYS A 125 20.90 -46.87 35.65
CA CYS A 125 21.83 -46.61 36.74
C CYS A 125 22.41 -45.21 36.57
N ARG A 126 22.34 -44.39 37.61
CA ARG A 126 22.93 -43.04 37.62
C ARG A 126 23.92 -42.93 38.76
N MET A 127 25.16 -42.61 38.44
CA MET A 127 26.23 -42.34 39.41
C MET A 127 26.65 -40.88 39.33
N VAL A 128 26.72 -40.22 40.47
CA VAL A 128 27.14 -38.80 40.56
C VAL A 128 28.47 -38.73 41.29
N ILE A 129 29.45 -38.08 40.66
CA ILE A 129 30.74 -37.71 41.28
C ILE A 129 30.86 -36.19 41.36
N ILE A 130 31.44 -35.71 42.44
CA ILE A 130 31.61 -34.27 42.70
C ILE A 130 33.08 -33.93 42.49
N LEU A 131 33.36 -32.97 41.61
CA LEU A 131 34.72 -32.57 41.23
C LEU A 131 34.93 -31.08 41.47
N SER A 132 36.12 -30.69 41.91
CA SER A 132 36.51 -29.27 42.01
C SER A 132 36.71 -28.62 40.64
N ASN A 133 37.03 -29.42 39.61
CA ASN A 133 37.14 -28.98 38.23
C ASN A 133 36.56 -30.04 37.29
N VAL A 134 35.44 -29.74 36.63
CA VAL A 134 34.79 -30.66 35.67
C VAL A 134 35.52 -30.78 34.33
N ALA A 135 36.45 -29.88 34.03
CA ALA A 135 37.27 -29.93 32.81
C ALA A 135 38.24 -31.12 32.79
N SER A 136 38.44 -31.79 33.94
CA SER A 136 39.28 -32.98 34.07
C SER A 136 38.66 -34.25 33.49
N VAL A 137 37.39 -34.21 33.09
CA VAL A 137 36.63 -35.36 32.55
C VAL A 137 36.16 -35.09 31.12
N GLU A 138 36.25 -36.10 30.27
CA GLU A 138 35.70 -36.05 28.90
C GLU A 138 34.19 -36.36 28.94
N LEU A 139 33.37 -35.51 28.32
CA LEU A 139 31.92 -35.68 28.24
C LEU A 139 31.59 -36.49 26.98
N SER A 140 30.75 -37.51 27.11
CA SER A 140 30.40 -38.43 26.02
C SER A 140 28.89 -38.69 25.97
N ILE A 141 28.38 -38.89 24.75
CA ILE A 141 26.99 -39.29 24.46
C ILE A 141 27.07 -40.36 23.36
N ASP A 142 26.53 -41.56 23.61
CA ASP A 142 26.28 -42.55 22.56
C ASP A 142 24.93 -42.28 21.91
N ALA A 143 24.93 -41.98 20.61
CA ALA A 143 23.75 -41.53 19.85
C ALA A 143 22.90 -42.67 19.27
N SER A 144 23.24 -43.94 19.52
CA SER A 144 22.57 -45.08 18.89
C SER A 144 21.28 -45.55 19.58
N THR A 145 21.03 -45.16 20.84
CA THR A 145 19.77 -45.45 21.56
C THR A 145 19.46 -44.37 22.61
N VAL A 146 18.64 -43.37 22.26
CA VAL A 146 18.11 -42.41 23.25
C VAL A 146 16.62 -42.19 23.02
N MET A 147 15.78 -42.55 24.00
CA MET A 147 14.49 -41.89 24.18
C MET A 147 14.77 -40.49 24.72
N ALA A 148 14.52 -39.46 23.92
CA ALA A 148 14.57 -38.10 24.39
C ALA A 148 13.46 -37.88 25.42
N THR A 149 13.79 -37.34 26.59
CA THR A 149 12.78 -36.88 27.55
C THR A 149 11.95 -35.77 26.92
N GLN A 150 10.67 -35.67 27.28
CA GLN A 150 9.81 -34.59 26.79
C GLN A 150 10.46 -33.21 27.02
N ASP A 151 11.03 -32.98 28.20
CA ASP A 151 11.76 -31.75 28.52
C ASP A 151 12.94 -31.47 27.57
N TYR A 152 13.66 -32.51 27.10
CA TYR A 152 14.75 -32.31 26.15
C TYR A 152 14.23 -31.90 24.77
N VAL A 153 13.09 -32.48 24.35
CA VAL A 153 12.43 -32.12 23.10
C VAL A 153 11.86 -30.71 23.19
N ASP A 154 11.16 -30.38 24.27
CA ASP A 154 10.56 -29.06 24.50
C ASP A 154 11.64 -27.98 24.62
N ASP A 155 12.75 -28.25 25.32
CA ASP A 155 13.90 -27.34 25.39
C ASP A 155 14.55 -27.14 24.02
N LYS A 156 14.63 -28.19 23.18
CA LYS A 156 15.19 -28.10 21.83
C LYS A 156 14.25 -27.39 20.85
N ILE A 157 12.94 -27.56 21.00
CA ILE A 157 11.94 -26.81 20.24
C ILE A 157 11.97 -25.34 20.67
N ALA A 158 12.03 -25.04 21.97
CA ALA A 158 12.17 -23.68 22.47
C ALA A 158 13.49 -23.03 22.03
N GLU A 159 14.60 -23.77 22.06
CA GLU A 159 15.89 -23.31 21.51
C GLU A 159 15.77 -23.06 20.00
N HIS A 160 15.08 -23.92 19.25
CA HIS A 160 14.86 -23.76 17.81
C HIS A 160 13.98 -22.55 17.49
N GLU A 161 12.85 -22.36 18.19
CA GLU A 161 11.94 -21.21 18.07
C GLU A 161 12.64 -19.89 18.38
N GLN A 162 13.58 -19.88 19.33
CA GLN A 162 14.40 -18.71 19.65
C GLN A 162 15.62 -18.56 18.73
N SER A 163 15.98 -19.60 17.99
CA SER A 163 17.11 -19.57 17.08
C SER A 163 16.73 -18.92 15.74
N ARG A 164 17.71 -18.24 15.13
CA ARG A 164 17.68 -17.91 13.70
C ARG A 164 18.60 -18.82 12.89
N ARG A 165 18.79 -20.07 13.33
CA ARG A 165 19.65 -21.07 12.66
C ARG A 165 18.92 -21.72 11.49
N HIS A 166 18.48 -20.90 10.54
CA HIS A 166 17.99 -21.35 9.24
C HIS A 166 18.95 -20.86 8.16
N PRO A 167 19.09 -21.58 7.03
CA PRO A 167 19.79 -21.06 5.87
C PRO A 167 19.19 -19.70 5.45
N ASP A 168 20.05 -18.78 5.04
CA ASP A 168 19.62 -17.51 4.45
C ASP A 168 18.88 -17.79 3.13
N ALA A 169 17.87 -16.99 2.81
CA ALA A 169 17.18 -17.11 1.53
C ALA A 169 18.13 -16.77 0.38
N THR A 170 18.04 -17.53 -0.71
CA THR A 170 18.75 -17.24 -1.96
C THR A 170 17.74 -16.88 -3.05
N LEU A 171 18.21 -16.56 -4.25
CA LEU A 171 17.32 -16.30 -5.39
C LEU A 171 16.51 -17.54 -5.83
N THR A 172 16.90 -18.74 -5.40
CA THR A 172 16.31 -20.01 -5.83
C THR A 172 15.77 -20.87 -4.69
N GLU A 173 16.16 -20.62 -3.44
CA GLU A 173 15.81 -21.44 -2.27
C GLU A 173 15.25 -20.57 -1.13
N LYS A 174 14.19 -21.07 -0.48
CA LYS A 174 13.51 -20.36 0.62
C LYS A 174 14.37 -20.40 1.90
N GLY A 175 14.51 -19.26 2.57
CA GLY A 175 15.23 -19.11 3.83
C GLY A 175 14.82 -17.83 4.58
N PHE A 176 15.59 -17.42 5.60
CA PHE A 176 15.38 -16.12 6.26
C PHE A 176 16.14 -15.00 5.55
N THR A 177 15.58 -13.78 5.56
CA THR A 177 16.22 -12.60 4.95
C THR A 177 16.13 -11.41 5.89
N GLN A 178 17.20 -10.65 6.01
CA GLN A 178 17.20 -9.39 6.75
C GLN A 178 16.64 -8.26 5.87
N LEU A 179 15.83 -7.37 6.46
CA LEU A 179 15.19 -6.29 5.74
C LEU A 179 16.03 -4.99 5.80
N SER A 180 16.07 -4.25 4.70
CA SER A 180 16.69 -2.92 4.62
C SER A 180 15.72 -1.87 4.10
N SER A 181 15.76 -0.68 4.71
CA SER A 181 15.04 0.51 4.22
C SER A 181 15.93 1.47 3.43
N ALA A 182 17.18 1.10 3.11
CA ALA A 182 18.04 1.91 2.25
C ALA A 182 17.58 1.84 0.79
N THR A 183 17.50 2.99 0.11
CA THR A 183 17.09 3.11 -1.30
C THR A 183 18.24 2.93 -2.29
N ASN A 184 19.46 2.73 -1.80
CA ASN A 184 20.70 2.58 -2.57
C ASN A 184 21.53 1.38 -2.11
N SER A 185 20.90 0.39 -1.47
CA SER A 185 21.60 -0.82 -1.01
C SER A 185 22.11 -1.63 -2.20
N THR A 186 23.39 -1.99 -2.19
CA THR A 186 24.02 -2.94 -3.15
C THR A 186 24.07 -4.37 -2.60
N SER A 187 23.54 -4.61 -1.40
CA SER A 187 23.61 -5.92 -0.75
C SER A 187 22.62 -6.92 -1.35
N GLU A 188 23.13 -8.06 -1.81
CA GLU A 188 22.33 -9.20 -2.27
C GLU A 188 21.80 -10.07 -1.11
N LYS A 189 22.23 -9.80 0.13
CA LYS A 189 21.80 -10.52 1.34
C LYS A 189 20.60 -9.90 2.05
N LEU A 190 20.15 -8.71 1.62
CA LEU A 190 19.11 -7.93 2.29
C LEU A 190 17.94 -7.70 1.33
N ALA A 191 16.70 -7.90 1.81
CA ALA A 191 15.50 -7.59 1.04
C ALA A 191 15.03 -6.15 1.30
N ALA A 192 14.51 -5.50 0.25
CA ALA A 192 13.96 -4.15 0.35
C ALA A 192 12.63 -4.15 1.11
N THR A 193 12.47 -3.22 2.05
CA THR A 193 11.20 -2.96 2.73
C THR A 193 10.21 -2.19 1.84
N PRO A 194 8.89 -2.28 2.08
CA PRO A 194 7.92 -1.40 1.41
C PRO A 194 8.24 0.10 1.55
N LYS A 195 8.89 0.49 2.66
CA LYS A 195 9.40 1.87 2.87
C LYS A 195 10.50 2.25 1.88
N ALA A 196 11.48 1.37 1.64
CA ALA A 196 12.52 1.61 0.63
C ALA A 196 11.91 1.69 -0.78
N VAL A 197 10.99 0.78 -1.11
CA VAL A 197 10.31 0.76 -2.41
C VAL A 197 9.50 2.05 -2.62
N LYS A 198 8.75 2.50 -1.60
CA LYS A 198 8.02 3.76 -1.65
C LYS A 198 8.95 4.96 -1.82
N ALA A 199 10.04 5.04 -1.05
CA ALA A 199 10.99 6.15 -1.14
C ALA A 199 11.71 6.21 -2.50
N ALA A 200 12.05 5.07 -3.08
CA ALA A 200 12.60 4.99 -4.43
C ALA A 200 11.57 5.42 -5.50
N ASN A 201 10.31 4.99 -5.36
CA ASN A 201 9.22 5.36 -6.27
C ASN A 201 8.85 6.86 -6.18
N ASP A 202 8.83 7.43 -4.98
CA ASP A 202 8.60 8.86 -4.78
C ASP A 202 9.74 9.69 -5.39
N ASN A 203 11.00 9.25 -5.26
CA ASN A 203 12.14 9.87 -5.92
C ASN A 203 11.99 9.82 -7.45
N ALA A 204 11.63 8.66 -8.01
CA ALA A 204 11.40 8.50 -9.44
C ALA A 204 10.28 9.43 -9.95
N ASN A 205 9.17 9.55 -9.23
CA ASN A 205 8.08 10.47 -9.58
C ASN A 205 8.46 11.95 -9.48
N SER A 206 9.48 12.30 -8.69
CA SER A 206 9.96 13.67 -8.55
C SER A 206 10.95 14.11 -9.65
N ARG A 207 11.51 13.17 -10.42
CA ARG A 207 12.39 13.47 -11.56
C ARG A 207 11.53 13.51 -12.83
N LEU A 208 11.62 14.60 -13.61
CA LEU A 208 10.83 14.86 -14.85
C LEU A 208 9.38 15.30 -14.62
N ALA A 209 9.19 16.26 -13.73
CA ALA A 209 7.91 16.92 -13.57
C ALA A 209 7.63 17.79 -14.82
N LYS A 210 6.77 17.31 -15.74
CA LYS A 210 6.46 18.00 -17.02
C LYS A 210 6.05 19.47 -16.86
N ASN A 211 5.47 19.84 -15.72
CA ASN A 211 5.06 21.20 -15.39
C ASN A 211 6.21 22.12 -14.97
N GLN A 212 7.43 21.61 -14.78
CA GLN A 212 8.62 22.40 -14.46
C GLN A 212 9.38 22.89 -15.71
N ASN A 213 8.94 22.56 -16.92
CA ASN A 213 9.48 23.06 -18.19
C ASN A 213 11.03 23.01 -18.27
N GLY A 214 11.65 21.94 -17.75
CA GLY A 214 13.10 21.74 -17.78
C GLY A 214 13.89 22.51 -16.72
N ALA A 215 13.23 23.12 -15.73
CA ALA A 215 13.91 23.76 -14.60
C ALA A 215 14.66 22.76 -13.71
N ASP A 216 14.21 21.50 -13.69
CA ASP A 216 14.77 20.35 -12.97
C ASP A 216 15.99 19.71 -13.66
N ILE A 217 16.35 20.17 -14.85
CA ILE A 217 17.52 19.67 -15.59
C ILE A 217 18.79 20.23 -14.94
N GLN A 218 19.57 19.33 -14.34
CA GLN A 218 20.79 19.66 -13.61
C GLN A 218 21.89 20.24 -14.50
N ASP A 219 22.07 19.69 -15.69
CA ASP A 219 23.00 20.19 -16.71
C ASP A 219 22.25 20.48 -18.01
N LYS A 220 21.80 21.73 -18.12
CA LYS A 220 21.04 22.20 -19.28
C LYS A 220 21.90 22.23 -20.55
N SER A 221 23.22 22.42 -20.43
CA SER A 221 24.12 22.47 -21.58
C SER A 221 24.24 21.08 -22.20
N ALA A 222 24.59 20.08 -21.39
CA ALA A 222 24.67 18.70 -21.87
C ALA A 222 23.31 18.17 -22.38
N PHE A 223 22.21 18.62 -21.77
CA PHE A 223 20.87 18.29 -22.26
C PHE A 223 20.60 18.87 -23.66
N LEU A 224 20.89 20.15 -23.89
CA LEU A 224 20.73 20.81 -25.19
C LEU A 224 21.60 20.14 -26.28
N ASP A 225 22.82 19.75 -25.94
CA ASP A 225 23.73 19.02 -26.83
C ASP A 225 23.17 17.64 -27.22
N ASN A 226 22.66 16.88 -26.24
CA ASN A 226 22.10 15.54 -26.47
C ASN A 226 20.80 15.53 -27.28
N ILE A 227 19.99 16.59 -27.22
CA ILE A 227 18.77 16.74 -28.04
C ILE A 227 19.03 17.44 -29.38
N GLY A 228 20.29 17.75 -29.69
CA GLY A 228 20.69 18.31 -30.98
C GLY A 228 20.32 19.79 -31.16
N VAL A 229 20.13 20.55 -30.07
CA VAL A 229 19.99 22.02 -30.12
C VAL A 229 21.39 22.62 -29.94
N THR A 230 22.16 22.64 -31.02
CA THR A 230 23.54 23.14 -31.07
C THR A 230 23.62 24.40 -31.92
N SER A 231 24.77 25.10 -31.90
CA SER A 231 25.04 26.24 -32.79
C SER A 231 24.95 25.90 -34.29
N LEU A 232 24.96 24.60 -34.64
CA LEU A 232 24.82 24.08 -36.00
C LEU A 232 23.36 23.93 -36.45
N THR A 233 22.40 23.75 -35.51
CA THR A 233 20.98 23.52 -35.80
C THR A 233 20.08 24.70 -35.42
N PHE A 234 20.57 25.64 -34.60
CA PHE A 234 19.87 26.85 -34.18
C PHE A 234 20.83 28.06 -34.16
N MET A 235 20.42 29.21 -34.73
CA MET A 235 21.30 30.39 -34.80
C MET A 235 21.55 30.99 -33.40
N LYS A 236 22.75 30.78 -32.87
CA LYS A 236 23.25 31.36 -31.61
C LYS A 236 23.46 32.87 -31.75
N HIS A 237 23.14 33.64 -30.71
CA HIS A 237 23.48 35.08 -30.65
C HIS A 237 24.85 35.26 -29.96
N ASN A 238 25.84 35.75 -30.71
CA ASN A 238 27.23 35.86 -30.26
C ASN A 238 27.58 37.22 -29.64
N GLY A 239 26.64 38.17 -29.60
CA GLY A 239 26.83 39.48 -28.98
C GLY A 239 27.29 40.55 -29.97
N MET A 240 28.15 41.48 -29.54
CA MET A 240 28.60 42.62 -30.34
C MET A 240 29.85 42.29 -31.14
N ILE A 241 29.90 42.72 -32.41
CA ILE A 241 31.14 42.75 -33.21
C ILE A 241 32.08 43.77 -32.56
N PRO A 242 33.32 43.37 -32.19
CA PRO A 242 34.31 44.32 -31.69
C PRO A 242 34.59 45.42 -32.71
N THR A 243 34.79 46.65 -32.23
CA THR A 243 34.88 47.85 -33.08
C THR A 243 36.09 47.89 -34.02
N THR A 244 37.05 46.99 -33.83
CA THR A 244 38.28 46.85 -34.63
C THR A 244 38.21 45.73 -35.66
N ASP A 245 37.17 44.90 -35.62
CA ASP A 245 37.14 43.68 -36.41
C ASP A 245 36.61 43.94 -37.81
N ASN A 246 37.19 43.22 -38.78
CA ASN A 246 36.76 43.24 -40.17
C ASN A 246 35.76 42.09 -40.40
N LEU A 247 34.62 42.37 -41.03
CA LEU A 247 33.60 41.35 -41.34
C LEU A 247 34.15 40.22 -42.21
N ASP A 248 35.20 40.47 -42.97
CA ASP A 248 35.83 39.47 -43.81
C ASP A 248 36.46 38.33 -42.99
N SER A 249 36.81 38.55 -41.71
CA SER A 249 37.35 37.50 -40.83
C SER A 249 36.28 36.57 -40.23
N TYR A 250 34.99 36.83 -40.46
CA TYR A 250 33.88 36.05 -39.90
C TYR A 250 33.48 34.90 -40.86
N GLY A 251 34.22 33.80 -40.79
CA GLY A 251 34.06 32.63 -41.67
C GLY A 251 33.30 31.43 -41.06
N PRO A 252 33.46 30.22 -41.61
CA PRO A 252 32.73 29.02 -41.21
C PRO A 252 33.19 28.39 -39.89
N GLU A 253 34.19 28.97 -39.22
CA GLU A 253 34.67 28.50 -37.92
C GLU A 253 33.57 28.65 -36.84
N GLU A 254 33.46 27.66 -35.96
CA GLU A 254 32.38 27.57 -34.96
C GLU A 254 32.22 28.82 -34.09
N LYS A 255 33.33 29.51 -33.77
CA LYS A 255 33.32 30.76 -33.00
C LYS A 255 32.65 31.93 -33.72
N TYR A 256 32.50 31.89 -35.05
CA TYR A 256 31.92 32.96 -35.87
C TYR A 256 30.49 32.67 -36.34
N LEU A 257 30.08 31.39 -36.35
CA LEU A 257 28.73 30.98 -36.75
C LEU A 257 27.66 31.52 -35.77
N GLY A 258 26.60 32.13 -36.32
CA GLY A 258 25.51 32.73 -35.55
C GLY A 258 25.26 34.19 -35.92
N THR A 259 24.56 34.89 -35.03
CA THR A 259 24.16 36.29 -35.21
C THR A 259 25.03 37.23 -34.37
N TRP A 260 25.42 38.34 -34.98
CA TRP A 260 26.27 39.37 -34.39
C TRP A 260 25.63 40.73 -34.56
N SER A 261 25.68 41.54 -33.51
CA SER A 261 25.19 42.91 -33.52
C SER A 261 26.32 43.88 -33.85
N CYS A 262 26.09 44.80 -34.78
CA CYS A 262 26.94 45.94 -35.04
C CYS A 262 26.19 47.21 -34.60
N PRO A 263 26.38 47.67 -33.36
CA PRO A 263 25.58 48.76 -32.79
C PRO A 263 26.04 50.16 -33.24
N SER A 264 27.29 50.32 -33.71
CA SER A 264 27.86 51.64 -33.99
C SER A 264 27.95 51.98 -35.48
N GLN A 265 27.49 53.17 -35.84
CA GLN A 265 27.62 53.73 -37.20
C GLN A 265 29.03 54.18 -37.53
N SER A 266 29.87 54.49 -36.53
CA SER A 266 31.23 54.98 -36.77
C SER A 266 32.21 53.90 -37.22
N THR A 267 31.88 52.63 -36.97
CA THR A 267 32.74 51.47 -37.23
C THR A 267 32.23 50.61 -38.39
N ALA A 268 30.96 50.76 -38.79
CA ALA A 268 30.36 50.04 -39.91
C ALA A 268 30.70 50.72 -41.25
N LYS A 269 31.87 50.39 -41.81
CA LYS A 269 32.38 51.01 -43.04
C LYS A 269 32.79 49.96 -44.09
N PRO A 270 32.70 50.28 -45.39
CA PRO A 270 33.12 49.37 -46.45
C PRO A 270 34.57 48.88 -46.33
N GLU A 271 35.49 49.72 -45.84
CA GLU A 271 36.89 49.32 -45.59
C GLU A 271 37.05 48.21 -44.52
N SER A 272 36.03 47.96 -43.70
CA SER A 272 35.99 46.90 -42.68
C SER A 272 35.04 45.75 -43.07
N GLY A 273 34.73 45.60 -44.37
CA GLY A 273 33.95 44.49 -44.93
C GLY A 273 32.43 44.68 -44.90
N TYR A 274 31.92 45.82 -44.44
CA TYR A 274 30.49 46.11 -44.39
C TYR A 274 29.91 46.46 -45.78
N PRO A 275 28.61 46.18 -46.03
CA PRO A 275 27.99 46.43 -47.34
C PRO A 275 27.73 47.92 -47.67
N GLU A 276 27.60 48.80 -46.67
CA GLU A 276 27.39 50.24 -46.85
C GLU A 276 28.04 51.05 -45.72
N ASP A 277 28.37 52.33 -45.99
CA ASP A 277 28.86 53.26 -44.95
C ASP A 277 27.77 53.57 -43.93
N LYS A 278 28.14 53.59 -42.65
CA LYS A 278 27.22 53.73 -41.50
C LYS A 278 26.13 52.66 -41.44
N GLY A 279 26.34 51.52 -42.08
CA GLY A 279 25.41 50.39 -42.11
C GLY A 279 25.37 49.60 -40.80
N ASN A 280 25.23 50.25 -39.64
CA ASN A 280 25.10 49.55 -38.36
C ASN A 280 23.86 48.63 -38.39
N GLY A 281 23.92 47.43 -37.82
CA GLY A 281 22.93 46.40 -38.11
C GLY A 281 23.23 45.03 -37.48
N VAL A 282 22.80 43.97 -38.16
CA VAL A 282 23.00 42.58 -37.74
C VAL A 282 23.71 41.82 -38.85
N LEU A 283 24.79 41.14 -38.49
CA LEU A 283 25.47 40.15 -39.31
C LEU A 283 25.01 38.75 -38.92
N GLU A 284 24.68 37.93 -39.89
CA GLU A 284 24.39 36.51 -39.73
C GLU A 284 25.43 35.72 -40.54
N VAL A 285 26.12 34.80 -39.88
CA VAL A 285 27.12 33.92 -40.48
C VAL A 285 26.64 32.49 -40.34
N PHE A 286 26.39 31.82 -41.46
CA PHE A 286 25.90 30.44 -41.45
C PHE A 286 26.60 29.60 -42.52
N ASN A 287 26.80 28.32 -42.19
CA ASN A 287 27.48 27.35 -43.03
C ASN A 287 26.55 26.87 -44.16
N ALA A 288 26.40 27.71 -45.19
CA ALA A 288 25.63 27.44 -46.39
C ALA A 288 26.23 28.20 -47.58
N GLY A 289 25.76 27.90 -48.80
CA GLY A 289 26.21 28.57 -50.02
C GLY A 289 27.56 28.05 -50.55
N ARG A 290 28.17 28.80 -51.49
CA ARG A 290 29.42 28.42 -52.15
C ARG A 290 30.59 28.39 -51.14
N PHE A 291 31.42 27.34 -51.21
CA PHE A 291 32.53 27.06 -50.28
C PHE A 291 32.17 27.06 -48.78
N HIS A 292 30.91 26.70 -48.45
CA HIS A 292 30.47 26.40 -47.09
C HIS A 292 30.46 27.60 -46.11
N CYS A 293 30.31 28.84 -46.62
CA CYS A 293 30.01 29.98 -45.75
C CYS A 293 29.25 31.09 -46.49
N THR A 294 28.18 31.58 -45.88
CA THR A 294 27.40 32.73 -46.33
C THR A 294 27.32 33.76 -45.22
N GLN A 295 27.43 35.04 -45.60
CA GLN A 295 27.11 36.15 -44.74
C GLN A 295 25.86 36.86 -45.24
N ARG A 296 24.91 37.08 -44.35
CA ARG A 296 23.78 37.97 -44.58
C ARG A 296 23.89 39.15 -43.61
N TYR A 297 23.68 40.34 -44.12
CA TYR A 297 23.78 41.56 -43.33
C TYR A 297 22.52 42.39 -43.48
N THR A 298 21.86 42.68 -42.37
CA THR A 298 20.68 43.54 -42.31
C THR A 298 21.07 44.85 -41.64
N THR A 299 20.99 45.95 -42.36
CA THR A 299 21.32 47.28 -41.81
C THR A 299 20.14 47.80 -40.98
N ARG A 300 20.39 48.76 -40.10
CA ARG A 300 19.37 49.43 -39.27
C ARG A 300 18.26 50.06 -40.10
N THR A 301 18.56 50.45 -41.34
CA THR A 301 17.61 51.05 -42.29
C THR A 301 16.74 50.01 -43.00
N GLY A 302 16.97 48.72 -42.75
CA GLY A 302 16.20 47.61 -43.31
C GLY A 302 16.72 47.08 -44.63
N ASN A 303 17.87 47.57 -45.12
CA ASN A 303 18.51 47.01 -46.31
C ASN A 303 19.12 45.64 -45.96
N ILE A 304 18.84 44.64 -46.79
CA ILE A 304 19.38 43.28 -46.62
C ILE A 304 20.36 43.00 -47.75
N TYR A 305 21.59 42.67 -47.35
CA TYR A 305 22.69 42.29 -48.21
C TYR A 305 23.07 40.83 -47.97
N ILE A 306 23.53 40.16 -49.02
CA ILE A 306 24.04 38.79 -48.94
C ILE A 306 25.33 38.66 -49.74
N ARG A 307 26.31 37.91 -49.20
CA ARG A 307 27.53 37.50 -49.91
C ARG A 307 27.95 36.09 -49.48
N MET A 308 28.75 35.44 -50.31
CA MET A 308 29.25 34.08 -50.08
C MET A 308 30.77 34.07 -50.29
N LEU A 309 31.45 33.01 -49.85
CA LEU A 309 32.86 32.84 -50.17
C LEU A 309 33.06 32.64 -51.68
N ASP A 310 34.16 33.21 -52.20
CA ASP A 310 34.54 33.10 -53.61
C ASP A 310 35.70 32.11 -53.84
N ALA A 311 36.33 31.62 -52.76
CA ALA A 311 37.23 30.46 -52.71
C ALA A 311 37.12 29.73 -51.36
N GLU A 312 37.86 28.63 -51.15
CA GLU A 312 37.96 27.94 -49.85
C GLU A 312 38.43 28.90 -48.73
N TRP A 313 37.91 28.71 -47.52
CA TRP A 313 38.17 29.59 -46.38
C TRP A 313 39.67 29.66 -46.02
N ASN A 314 40.24 30.87 -46.03
CA ASN A 314 41.58 31.15 -45.53
C ASN A 314 41.53 32.30 -44.52
N PRO A 315 41.74 32.04 -43.21
CA PRO A 315 41.62 33.07 -42.18
C PRO A 315 42.71 34.16 -42.25
N ALA A 316 43.82 33.93 -42.96
CA ALA A 316 44.86 34.93 -43.18
C ALA A 316 44.57 35.87 -44.36
N SER A 317 43.74 35.44 -45.32
CA SER A 317 43.38 36.21 -46.52
C SER A 317 42.04 35.74 -47.09
N PRO A 318 40.92 36.02 -46.41
CA PRO A 318 39.60 35.55 -46.80
C PRO A 318 39.12 36.22 -48.09
N THR A 319 38.54 35.44 -49.01
CA THR A 319 38.02 35.93 -50.28
C THR A 319 36.50 35.83 -50.33
N TRP A 320 35.83 36.99 -50.22
CA TRP A 320 34.38 37.10 -50.27
C TRP A 320 33.92 37.63 -51.62
N SER A 321 32.78 37.13 -52.11
CA SER A 321 32.07 37.76 -53.22
C SER A 321 31.59 39.16 -52.83
N ALA A 322 31.35 40.02 -53.81
CA ALA A 322 30.69 41.30 -53.57
C ALA A 322 29.31 41.13 -52.90
N TRP A 323 28.93 42.08 -52.04
CA TRP A 323 27.60 42.14 -51.44
C TRP A 323 26.51 42.37 -52.49
N ARG A 324 25.40 41.63 -52.38
CA ARG A 324 24.20 41.77 -53.25
C ARG A 324 22.98 42.17 -52.43
N VAL A 325 22.18 43.13 -52.92
CA VAL A 325 20.93 43.58 -52.29
C VAL A 325 19.77 42.67 -52.70
N ILE A 326 18.92 42.25 -51.75
CA ILE A 326 17.84 41.26 -51.99
C ILE A 326 16.42 41.72 -51.67
N THR A 327 16.22 42.92 -51.11
CA THR A 327 14.92 43.61 -51.02
C THR A 327 15.09 45.07 -51.44
N SER A 328 14.26 45.58 -52.37
CA SER A 328 14.33 46.99 -52.78
C SER A 328 13.76 47.88 -51.68
N GLY A 329 14.62 48.37 -50.80
CA GLY A 329 14.27 49.46 -49.89
C GLY A 329 13.74 50.64 -50.69
N THR A 330 12.70 51.29 -50.18
CA THR A 330 12.19 52.54 -50.73
C THR A 330 13.37 53.50 -50.92
N ARG A 331 13.62 53.94 -52.16
CA ARG A 331 14.78 54.78 -52.47
C ARG A 331 14.59 56.13 -51.75
N PRO A 332 15.52 56.59 -50.92
CA PRO A 332 15.37 57.92 -50.33
C PRO A 332 15.47 58.96 -51.44
N LEU A 333 14.54 59.91 -51.43
CA LEU A 333 14.63 61.12 -52.23
C LEU A 333 15.85 61.93 -51.80
N SER A 334 16.65 62.37 -52.77
CA SER A 334 17.85 63.19 -52.50
C SER A 334 17.46 64.47 -51.75
N THR A 335 18.35 64.97 -50.90
CA THR A 335 18.10 66.18 -50.10
C THR A 335 18.01 67.46 -50.92
N SER A 336 18.34 67.41 -52.21
CA SER A 336 18.21 68.50 -53.18
C SER A 336 17.25 68.17 -54.31
N ILE A 337 16.49 67.08 -54.23
CA ILE A 337 15.64 66.63 -55.33
C ILE A 337 14.49 67.60 -55.57
N ASP A 338 14.18 67.84 -56.84
CA ASP A 338 12.93 68.43 -57.29
C ASP A 338 12.06 67.31 -57.85
N LEU A 339 10.81 67.17 -57.40
CA LEU A 339 9.95 66.10 -57.87
C LEU A 339 9.66 66.21 -59.37
N ASN A 340 9.74 67.40 -59.96
CA ASN A 340 9.56 67.57 -61.40
C ASN A 340 10.66 66.87 -62.22
N SER A 341 11.85 66.64 -61.67
CA SER A 341 12.95 65.98 -62.38
C SER A 341 12.77 64.46 -62.50
N LEU A 342 11.69 63.89 -61.95
CA LEU A 342 11.48 62.44 -61.84
C LEU A 342 10.40 61.92 -62.80
N GLY A 343 10.73 61.77 -64.07
CA GLY A 343 9.86 61.15 -65.08
C GLY A 343 10.55 60.24 -66.11
N GLY A 344 11.88 60.11 -66.05
CA GLY A 344 12.66 59.17 -66.87
C GLY A 344 12.43 57.70 -66.52
N ALA A 345 12.84 56.78 -67.40
CA ALA A 345 12.64 55.33 -67.20
C ALA A 345 13.39 54.81 -65.95
N GLU A 346 14.55 55.38 -65.65
CA GLU A 346 15.38 55.12 -64.47
C GLU A 346 14.74 55.59 -63.15
N HIS A 347 13.77 56.50 -63.24
CA HIS A 347 13.06 57.04 -62.09
C HIS A 347 11.82 56.22 -61.70
N LEU A 348 11.43 55.26 -62.53
CA LEU A 348 10.30 54.38 -62.23
C LEU A 348 10.55 53.60 -60.93
N GLY A 349 9.54 53.57 -60.07
CA GLY A 349 9.59 52.88 -58.78
C GLY A 349 9.16 53.73 -57.58
N ILE A 350 9.48 53.23 -56.39
CA ILE A 350 8.99 53.78 -55.12
C ILE A 350 10.10 54.56 -54.42
N TRP A 351 9.78 55.81 -54.10
CA TRP A 351 10.66 56.78 -53.47
C TRP A 351 10.08 57.18 -52.12
N ARG A 352 10.91 57.17 -51.08
CA ARG A 352 10.51 57.68 -49.77
C ARG A 352 11.03 59.09 -49.58
N ASN A 353 10.16 59.96 -49.14
CA ASN A 353 10.56 61.16 -48.42
C ASN A 353 10.36 60.94 -46.92
N SER A 354 11.46 60.75 -46.21
CA SER A 354 11.46 60.72 -44.74
C SER A 354 11.91 62.05 -44.13
N SER A 355 12.20 63.08 -44.92
CA SER A 355 12.71 64.37 -44.46
C SER A 355 11.67 65.48 -44.59
N THR A 356 11.47 66.21 -43.49
CA THR A 356 10.58 67.37 -43.46
C THR A 356 11.16 68.57 -44.20
N SER A 357 12.49 68.62 -44.39
CA SER A 357 13.19 69.78 -44.98
C SER A 357 13.26 69.73 -46.51
N ILE A 358 12.89 68.58 -47.11
CA ILE A 358 12.96 68.38 -48.56
C ILE A 358 11.58 68.42 -49.19
N ALA A 359 10.52 68.10 -48.41
CA ALA A 359 9.15 68.34 -48.81
C ALA A 359 8.88 69.85 -48.77
N SER A 360 9.05 70.53 -49.90
CA SER A 360 8.68 71.94 -50.05
C SER A 360 7.99 72.19 -51.38
N PHE A 361 7.15 73.22 -51.42
CA PHE A 361 6.48 73.62 -52.67
C PHE A 361 7.47 74.07 -53.74
N GLU A 362 8.58 74.72 -53.34
CA GLU A 362 9.66 75.12 -54.26
C GLU A 362 10.31 73.93 -54.99
N ARG A 363 10.21 72.72 -54.42
CA ARG A 363 10.70 71.45 -55.00
C ARG A 363 9.55 70.57 -55.48
N HIS A 364 8.38 71.17 -55.64
CA HIS A 364 7.17 70.57 -56.20
C HIS A 364 6.66 69.36 -55.42
N PHE A 365 6.70 69.41 -54.08
CA PHE A 365 5.93 68.49 -53.25
C PHE A 365 4.48 68.98 -53.07
N PRO A 366 3.50 68.08 -52.89
CA PRO A 366 2.10 68.44 -52.72
C PRO A 366 1.78 69.09 -51.35
N GLU A 367 2.60 68.84 -50.35
CA GLU A 367 2.54 69.46 -49.03
C GLU A 367 3.96 69.79 -48.56
N ASP A 368 4.11 70.88 -47.81
CA ASP A 368 5.37 71.30 -47.23
C ASP A 368 5.58 70.71 -45.82
N GLY A 369 6.82 70.58 -45.40
CA GLY A 369 7.18 70.23 -44.03
C GLY A 369 6.88 68.78 -43.66
N SER A 370 6.43 68.56 -42.42
CA SER A 370 6.31 67.21 -41.83
C SER A 370 5.15 66.38 -42.38
N PHE A 371 4.07 67.01 -42.82
CA PHE A 371 2.92 66.31 -43.40
C PHE A 371 3.19 65.92 -44.86
N GLY A 372 4.06 66.66 -45.55
CA GLY A 372 4.62 66.27 -46.84
C GLY A 372 5.59 65.09 -46.82
N GLN A 373 5.93 64.51 -45.66
CA GLN A 373 6.64 63.22 -45.62
C GLN A 373 5.75 62.12 -46.18
N GLY A 374 6.31 61.18 -46.91
CA GLY A 374 5.48 60.17 -47.55
C GLY A 374 6.21 59.33 -48.57
N ILE A 375 5.41 58.74 -49.44
CA ILE A 375 5.86 57.89 -50.52
C ILE A 375 5.47 58.54 -51.83
N LEU A 376 6.47 58.79 -52.66
CA LEU A 376 6.30 59.12 -54.07
C LEU A 376 6.41 57.83 -54.88
N GLU A 377 5.46 57.65 -55.78
CA GLU A 377 5.50 56.62 -56.81
C GLU A 377 5.59 57.32 -58.16
N VAL A 378 6.59 56.93 -58.96
CA VAL A 378 6.75 57.36 -60.34
C VAL A 378 6.52 56.14 -61.22
N PHE A 379 5.55 56.23 -62.12
CA PHE A 379 5.12 55.11 -62.94
C PHE A 379 4.61 55.57 -64.30
N GLU A 380 4.53 54.61 -65.24
CA GLU A 380 3.97 54.87 -66.55
C GLU A 380 2.44 55.02 -66.46
N GLY A 381 1.88 56.08 -67.04
CA GLY A 381 0.44 56.37 -66.98
C GLY A 381 0.08 57.77 -67.46
N GLY A 382 -1.21 58.07 -67.58
CA GLY A 382 -1.69 59.39 -68.03
C GLY A 382 -1.52 59.64 -69.53
N LEU A 383 -2.03 60.78 -70.02
CA LEU A 383 -2.15 61.10 -71.45
C LEU A 383 -0.79 61.15 -72.18
N TYR A 384 0.29 61.49 -71.48
CA TYR A 384 1.65 61.61 -72.03
C TYR A 384 2.66 60.62 -71.43
N GLY A 385 2.15 59.51 -70.87
CA GLY A 385 2.94 58.33 -70.52
C GLY A 385 3.65 58.34 -69.17
N ARG A 386 3.60 59.41 -68.37
CA ARG A 386 4.11 59.44 -66.99
C ARG A 386 3.12 60.06 -66.00
N MET A 387 3.07 59.46 -64.81
CA MET A 387 2.31 59.96 -63.66
C MET A 387 3.15 59.93 -62.38
N GLN A 388 2.77 60.81 -61.47
CA GLN A 388 3.24 60.79 -60.09
C GLN A 388 2.07 60.70 -59.13
N ARG A 389 2.24 59.83 -58.14
CA ARG A 389 1.35 59.74 -56.99
C ARG A 389 2.15 59.95 -55.73
N TYR A 390 1.63 60.79 -54.86
CA TYR A 390 2.25 61.08 -53.59
C TYR A 390 1.28 60.79 -52.45
N THR A 391 1.62 59.79 -51.64
CA THR A 391 0.85 59.49 -50.43
C THR A 391 1.61 60.07 -49.25
N THR A 392 1.04 61.10 -48.65
CA THR A 392 1.55 61.67 -47.41
C THR A 392 1.42 60.66 -46.27
N ARG A 393 2.20 60.85 -45.21
CA ARG A 393 2.19 60.02 -44.01
C ARG A 393 0.81 59.98 -43.33
N SER A 394 -0.01 61.02 -43.49
CA SER A 394 -1.38 61.10 -42.96
C SER A 394 -2.41 60.33 -43.79
N GLY A 395 -2.00 59.71 -44.91
CA GLY A 395 -2.90 59.02 -45.83
C GLY A 395 -3.59 59.96 -46.81
N THR A 396 -3.30 61.28 -46.77
CA THR A 396 -3.75 62.21 -47.81
C THR A 396 -2.98 61.92 -49.07
N MET A 397 -3.72 61.57 -50.12
CA MET A 397 -3.15 61.22 -51.40
C MET A 397 -3.25 62.42 -52.34
N TYR A 398 -2.17 62.61 -53.09
CA TYR A 398 -2.06 63.60 -54.15
C TYR A 398 -1.65 62.92 -55.44
N ILE A 399 -2.15 63.42 -56.56
CA ILE A 399 -1.82 62.92 -57.88
C ILE A 399 -1.59 64.07 -58.85
N ARG A 400 -0.75 63.84 -59.86
CA ARG A 400 -0.54 64.70 -61.02
C ARG A 400 -0.03 63.90 -62.23
N GLY A 401 -0.33 64.36 -63.45
CA GLY A 401 0.21 63.81 -64.70
C GLY A 401 1.17 64.77 -65.39
N LEU A 402 1.81 64.31 -66.48
CA LEU A 402 2.48 65.23 -67.40
C LEU A 402 1.46 65.94 -68.30
N THR A 403 1.76 67.17 -68.69
CA THR A 403 1.00 67.93 -69.71
C THR A 403 1.58 67.81 -71.13
N ALA A 404 2.75 67.16 -71.29
CA ALA A 404 3.42 66.87 -72.56
C ALA A 404 4.33 65.62 -72.45
N SER A 405 4.86 65.09 -73.57
CA SER A 405 5.82 63.96 -73.54
C SER A 405 7.02 64.28 -72.65
N TRP A 406 7.52 63.29 -71.91
CA TRP A 406 8.63 63.48 -70.97
C TRP A 406 9.88 64.08 -71.63
N ASP A 407 10.33 65.21 -71.09
CA ASP A 407 11.57 65.90 -71.46
C ASP A 407 12.32 66.25 -70.17
N ALA A 408 13.56 65.75 -70.03
CA ALA A 408 14.37 65.97 -68.84
C ALA A 408 14.92 67.41 -68.75
N GLU A 409 15.00 68.12 -69.87
CA GLU A 409 15.45 69.53 -69.92
C GLU A 409 14.29 70.50 -69.66
N ASN A 410 13.05 70.08 -69.91
CA ASN A 410 11.83 70.87 -69.69
C ASN A 410 10.66 70.01 -69.16
N PRO A 411 10.71 69.53 -67.91
CA PRO A 411 9.67 68.66 -67.36
C PRO A 411 8.37 69.43 -67.11
N GLN A 412 7.27 69.01 -67.75
CA GLN A 412 5.97 69.68 -67.64
C GLN A 412 4.95 68.83 -66.87
N TRP A 413 4.91 68.99 -65.55
CA TRP A 413 3.94 68.35 -64.66
C TRP A 413 2.74 69.27 -64.37
N GLU A 414 1.56 68.68 -64.22
CA GLU A 414 0.38 69.35 -63.68
C GLU A 414 0.57 69.73 -62.19
N ASP A 415 -0.28 70.62 -61.66
CA ASP A 415 -0.36 70.91 -60.24
C ASP A 415 -0.86 69.68 -59.44
N TRP A 416 -0.42 69.56 -58.19
CA TRP A 416 -0.87 68.48 -57.30
C TRP A 416 -2.32 68.65 -56.86
N ILE A 417 -3.08 67.56 -56.95
CA ILE A 417 -4.49 67.55 -56.55
C ILE A 417 -4.67 66.73 -55.27
N ALA A 418 -5.08 67.40 -54.17
CA ALA A 418 -5.43 66.76 -52.89
C ALA A 418 -6.73 65.98 -53.04
N VAL A 419 -6.71 64.70 -52.71
CA VAL A 419 -7.90 63.85 -52.83
C VAL A 419 -8.80 64.04 -51.59
N GLY A 420 -9.69 65.06 -51.59
CA GLY A 420 -10.95 65.07 -50.78
C GLY A 420 -11.30 66.14 -49.71
N TYR A 421 -10.80 67.40 -49.70
CA TYR A 421 -10.96 68.33 -48.52
C TYR A 421 -11.59 69.75 -48.68
N GLN A 422 -12.21 70.17 -49.79
CA GLN A 422 -12.92 71.46 -49.87
C GLN A 422 -14.43 71.29 -50.08
N SER A 423 -15.26 72.12 -49.43
CA SER A 423 -16.60 72.38 -49.93
C SER A 423 -16.50 73.24 -51.18
N THR A 424 -17.22 72.90 -52.24
CA THR A 424 -17.34 73.79 -53.38
C THR A 424 -17.96 75.12 -52.92
N GLY A 425 -17.64 76.26 -53.56
CA GLY A 425 -18.27 77.55 -53.26
C GLY A 425 -19.78 77.62 -53.59
N TRP A 426 -20.39 76.48 -53.90
CA TRP A 426 -21.79 76.33 -54.23
C TRP A 426 -22.54 75.92 -52.97
N THR A 427 -23.57 76.68 -52.63
CA THR A 427 -24.40 76.40 -51.45
C THR A 427 -25.45 75.33 -51.76
N TYR A 428 -25.68 74.42 -50.82
CA TYR A 428 -26.74 73.43 -50.88
C TYR A 428 -28.03 73.98 -50.25
N SER A 429 -29.12 73.93 -51.02
CA SER A 429 -30.46 74.43 -50.64
C SER A 429 -31.55 73.35 -50.69
N GLY A 430 -31.18 72.09 -50.94
CA GLY A 430 -32.12 70.96 -51.05
C GLY A 430 -32.36 70.24 -49.72
N ASP A 431 -32.94 69.04 -49.80
CA ASP A 431 -33.18 68.20 -48.64
C ASP A 431 -31.89 67.51 -48.16
N LEU A 432 -31.51 67.70 -46.89
CA LEU A 432 -30.30 67.07 -46.35
C LEU A 432 -30.38 65.55 -46.29
N ASP A 433 -31.57 64.95 -46.36
CA ASP A 433 -31.74 63.49 -46.42
C ASP A 433 -31.28 62.93 -47.77
N ASP A 434 -31.38 63.73 -48.84
CA ASP A 434 -30.93 63.36 -50.18
C ASP A 434 -29.41 63.59 -50.37
N LEU A 435 -28.75 64.25 -49.40
CA LEU A 435 -27.33 64.62 -49.48
C LEU A 435 -26.40 63.47 -49.06
N LEU A 436 -26.23 62.50 -49.95
CA LEU A 436 -25.41 61.29 -49.72
C LEU A 436 -23.99 61.37 -50.29
N LYS A 437 -23.71 62.36 -51.13
CA LYS A 437 -22.39 62.48 -51.75
C LYS A 437 -21.35 62.82 -50.67
N PRO A 438 -20.26 62.04 -50.52
CA PRO A 438 -19.22 62.36 -49.56
C PRO A 438 -18.56 63.68 -49.92
N GLY A 439 -18.38 64.54 -48.93
CA GLY A 439 -17.85 65.88 -49.13
C GLY A 439 -18.32 66.82 -48.04
N ILE A 440 -17.90 68.08 -48.17
CA ILE A 440 -18.29 69.16 -47.27
C ILE A 440 -19.18 70.10 -48.09
N TYR A 441 -20.29 70.55 -47.51
CA TYR A 441 -21.26 71.40 -48.18
C TYR A 441 -21.62 72.59 -47.29
N SER A 442 -21.72 73.77 -47.91
CA SER A 442 -22.27 74.97 -47.26
C SER A 442 -23.78 74.97 -47.39
N VAL A 443 -24.52 74.99 -46.29
CA VAL A 443 -25.98 74.84 -46.30
C VAL A 443 -26.67 76.21 -46.19
N THR A 444 -27.71 76.42 -46.99
CA THR A 444 -28.54 77.64 -46.92
C THR A 444 -29.73 77.46 -45.99
N LYS A 445 -30.39 78.57 -45.67
CA LYS A 445 -31.68 78.60 -44.96
C LYS A 445 -32.84 77.91 -45.69
N GLN A 446 -32.66 77.54 -46.96
CA GLN A 446 -33.69 76.87 -47.78
C GLN A 446 -33.60 75.35 -47.67
N ALA A 447 -32.51 74.82 -47.12
CA ALA A 447 -32.36 73.38 -46.96
C ALA A 447 -33.38 72.82 -45.96
N THR A 448 -33.96 71.67 -46.30
CA THR A 448 -34.94 70.96 -45.46
C THR A 448 -34.28 69.82 -44.68
N ASN A 449 -34.96 69.32 -43.64
CA ASN A 449 -34.52 68.23 -42.74
C ASN A 449 -33.17 68.48 -42.04
N ALA A 450 -32.88 69.76 -41.77
CA ALA A 450 -31.80 70.18 -40.88
C ALA A 450 -32.20 70.05 -39.40
N PRO A 451 -31.25 69.80 -38.48
CA PRO A 451 -31.53 69.57 -37.05
C PRO A 451 -32.04 70.81 -36.31
N VAL A 452 -31.93 71.99 -36.93
CA VAL A 452 -32.37 73.26 -36.36
C VAL A 452 -33.22 73.97 -37.41
N THR A 453 -34.53 74.01 -37.19
CA THR A 453 -35.52 74.57 -38.12
C THR A 453 -36.05 75.95 -37.69
N ASP A 454 -35.88 76.31 -36.42
CA ASP A 454 -36.77 77.28 -35.75
C ASP A 454 -36.18 78.67 -35.50
N SER A 455 -35.00 79.01 -36.02
CA SER A 455 -34.43 80.35 -35.76
C SER A 455 -34.14 81.14 -37.04
N LYS A 456 -34.66 82.38 -37.07
CA LYS A 456 -34.30 83.41 -38.05
C LYS A 456 -32.82 83.86 -37.94
N ASP A 457 -32.09 83.38 -36.93
CA ASP A 457 -30.68 83.72 -36.59
C ASP A 457 -29.67 82.63 -36.99
N LEU A 458 -30.08 81.59 -37.73
CA LEU A 458 -29.15 80.70 -38.42
C LEU A 458 -28.58 81.47 -39.60
N ALA A 459 -27.46 82.17 -39.37
CA ALA A 459 -26.75 82.84 -40.44
C ALA A 459 -26.48 81.84 -41.58
N VAL A 460 -26.74 82.27 -42.81
CA VAL A 460 -26.40 81.54 -44.03
C VAL A 460 -24.93 81.08 -43.92
N GLY A 461 -24.67 79.77 -44.01
CA GLY A 461 -23.30 79.23 -43.89
C GLY A 461 -23.05 78.19 -42.79
N SER A 462 -24.09 77.53 -42.27
CA SER A 462 -23.87 76.29 -41.49
C SER A 462 -23.32 75.20 -42.40
N ILE A 463 -22.45 74.34 -41.87
CA ILE A 463 -21.69 73.38 -42.66
C ILE A 463 -22.23 71.98 -42.38
N VAL A 464 -22.47 71.24 -43.46
CA VAL A 464 -22.71 69.80 -43.37
C VAL A 464 -21.55 69.06 -44.00
N GLU A 465 -20.94 68.19 -43.21
CA GLU A 465 -19.94 67.25 -43.68
C GLU A 465 -20.61 65.89 -43.84
N VAL A 466 -20.51 65.31 -45.03
CA VAL A 466 -20.90 63.94 -45.33
C VAL A 466 -19.63 63.11 -45.43
N LYS A 467 -19.36 62.30 -44.42
CA LYS A 467 -18.31 61.29 -44.49
C LYS A 467 -18.96 59.95 -44.79
N LYS A 468 -18.49 59.30 -45.85
CA LYS A 468 -18.77 57.89 -46.09
C LYS A 468 -17.66 57.09 -45.43
N ARG A 469 -18.04 56.07 -44.68
CA ARG A 469 -17.08 55.10 -44.16
C ARG A 469 -16.41 54.39 -45.34
N CYS A 470 -15.08 54.26 -45.33
CA CYS A 470 -14.33 53.83 -46.52
C CYS A 470 -14.73 52.43 -47.04
N ASP A 471 -15.35 51.59 -46.21
CA ASP A 471 -15.63 50.17 -46.41
C ASP A 471 -17.12 49.84 -46.66
N ILE A 472 -18.08 50.71 -46.34
CA ILE A 472 -19.53 50.43 -46.45
C ILE A 472 -20.34 51.67 -46.84
N GLU A 473 -21.56 51.48 -47.38
CA GLU A 473 -22.54 52.56 -47.64
C GLU A 473 -23.17 53.08 -46.35
N SER A 474 -22.34 53.36 -45.36
CA SER A 474 -22.73 54.06 -44.16
C SER A 474 -22.16 55.46 -44.21
N TYR A 475 -23.04 56.40 -43.97
CA TYR A 475 -22.74 57.80 -44.04
C TYR A 475 -22.90 58.36 -42.64
N ILE A 476 -21.96 59.19 -42.25
CA ILE A 476 -22.15 60.11 -41.14
C ILE A 476 -22.31 61.50 -41.74
N GLN A 477 -23.42 62.13 -41.38
CA GLN A 477 -23.59 63.55 -41.57
C GLN A 477 -23.28 64.23 -40.25
N THR A 478 -22.37 65.20 -40.30
CA THR A 478 -22.10 66.11 -39.18
C THR A 478 -22.55 67.50 -39.61
N TYR A 479 -23.62 68.00 -38.98
CA TYR A 479 -24.11 69.35 -39.19
C TYR A 479 -23.62 70.24 -38.06
N THR A 480 -22.92 71.30 -38.41
CA THR A 480 -22.42 72.28 -37.45
C THR A 480 -23.05 73.63 -37.72
N THR A 481 -23.75 74.13 -36.72
CA THR A 481 -24.38 75.46 -36.77
C THR A 481 -23.29 76.53 -36.72
N VAL A 482 -23.34 77.46 -37.66
CA VAL A 482 -22.52 78.68 -37.64
C VAL A 482 -23.46 79.86 -37.38
N SER A 483 -23.58 80.25 -36.11
CA SER A 483 -24.49 81.32 -35.66
C SER A 483 -23.80 82.28 -34.68
N ALA A 484 -24.23 83.54 -34.68
CA ALA A 484 -23.76 84.57 -33.74
C ALA A 484 -24.43 84.49 -32.36
N THR A 485 -25.57 83.80 -32.24
CA THR A 485 -26.39 83.75 -31.02
C THR A 485 -25.98 82.59 -30.11
N ASP A 486 -25.72 82.85 -28.82
CA ASP A 486 -25.24 81.85 -27.85
C ASP A 486 -26.13 80.62 -27.68
N ALA A 487 -27.42 80.72 -28.02
CA ALA A 487 -28.35 79.60 -28.00
C ALA A 487 -28.11 78.56 -29.12
N TYR A 488 -27.45 78.96 -30.20
CA TYR A 488 -27.22 78.15 -31.40
C TYR A 488 -25.76 78.12 -31.85
N LYS A 489 -24.88 78.83 -31.15
CA LYS A 489 -23.46 78.87 -31.47
C LYS A 489 -22.78 77.55 -31.09
N ASN A 490 -21.96 77.01 -32.01
CA ASN A 490 -21.16 75.80 -31.80
C ASN A 490 -21.97 74.55 -31.40
N ARG A 491 -23.21 74.42 -31.89
CA ARG A 491 -23.97 73.19 -31.76
C ARG A 491 -23.60 72.26 -32.90
N THR A 492 -23.38 71.00 -32.55
CA THR A 492 -23.01 69.96 -33.50
C THR A 492 -24.03 68.86 -33.40
N PHE A 493 -24.56 68.48 -34.54
CA PHE A 493 -25.51 67.39 -34.66
C PHE A 493 -24.88 66.34 -35.55
N GLN A 494 -25.08 65.10 -35.17
CA GLN A 494 -24.65 63.97 -35.94
C GLN A 494 -25.82 63.06 -36.18
N ARG A 495 -25.86 62.53 -37.39
CA ARG A 495 -26.70 61.41 -37.71
C ARG A 495 -25.95 60.48 -38.62
N THR A 496 -26.36 59.23 -38.56
CA THR A 496 -25.82 58.19 -39.40
C THR A 496 -26.93 57.62 -40.25
N ARG A 497 -26.58 57.27 -41.47
CA ARG A 497 -27.37 56.37 -42.28
C ARG A 497 -26.59 55.07 -42.39
N ALA A 498 -27.17 53.99 -41.88
CA ALA A 498 -26.58 52.68 -41.99
C ALA A 498 -26.72 52.15 -43.42
N SER A 499 -25.87 51.20 -43.80
CA SER A 499 -25.93 50.60 -45.13
C SER A 499 -27.23 49.80 -45.30
N GLY A 500 -27.96 50.05 -46.40
CA GLY A 500 -29.22 49.37 -46.71
C GLY A 500 -30.49 50.08 -46.23
N GLU A 501 -30.35 51.14 -45.43
CA GLU A 501 -31.49 51.95 -44.98
C GLU A 501 -31.73 53.10 -45.95
N ALA A 502 -33.00 53.40 -46.24
CA ALA A 502 -33.40 54.56 -47.05
C ALA A 502 -33.34 55.85 -46.21
N ASP A 503 -33.68 55.72 -44.93
CA ASP A 503 -33.84 56.83 -44.00
C ASP A 503 -32.54 57.13 -43.27
N TRP A 504 -32.32 58.40 -42.94
CA TRP A 504 -31.29 58.77 -41.98
C TRP A 504 -31.79 58.52 -40.57
N GLY A 505 -30.88 58.13 -39.68
CA GLY A 505 -31.16 58.22 -38.25
C GLY A 505 -31.51 59.65 -37.86
N GLU A 506 -32.28 59.78 -36.79
CA GLU A 506 -32.60 61.08 -36.20
C GLU A 506 -31.32 61.89 -35.93
N TRP A 507 -31.41 63.20 -36.09
CA TRP A 507 -30.32 64.08 -35.70
C TRP A 507 -30.11 64.02 -34.18
N ALA A 508 -28.99 63.47 -33.76
CA ALA A 508 -28.58 63.49 -32.37
C ALA A 508 -27.64 64.69 -32.14
N GLU A 509 -27.95 65.53 -31.16
CA GLU A 509 -27.00 66.56 -30.72
C GLU A 509 -25.82 65.89 -30.01
N VAL A 510 -24.60 66.21 -30.44
CA VAL A 510 -23.38 65.75 -29.77
C VAL A 510 -23.19 66.61 -28.52
N TYR A 511 -23.37 66.01 -27.34
CA TYR A 511 -23.34 66.75 -26.08
C TYR A 511 -21.98 67.43 -25.84
N ASN A 512 -22.03 68.76 -25.73
CA ASN A 512 -20.91 69.58 -25.30
C ASN A 512 -21.35 70.51 -24.15
N SER A 513 -20.46 71.38 -23.69
CA SER A 513 -20.76 72.31 -22.59
C SER A 513 -21.90 73.31 -22.86
N LYS A 514 -22.50 73.28 -24.06
CA LYS A 514 -23.57 74.16 -24.51
C LYS A 514 -24.86 73.42 -24.93
N SER A 515 -24.92 72.10 -24.80
CA SER A 515 -26.09 71.30 -25.21
C SER A 515 -27.32 71.44 -24.28
N LEU A 516 -28.51 71.16 -24.84
CA LEU A 516 -29.80 71.41 -24.18
C LEU A 516 -30.04 70.55 -22.94
N LEU A 517 -29.63 69.27 -22.92
CA LEU A 517 -29.79 68.41 -21.73
C LEU A 517 -29.01 68.89 -20.51
N THR A 518 -27.82 69.47 -20.71
CA THR A 518 -27.03 70.11 -19.65
C THR A 518 -27.72 71.37 -19.10
N LYS A 519 -28.51 72.08 -19.94
CA LYS A 519 -29.38 73.19 -19.52
C LYS A 519 -30.68 72.72 -18.83
N LEU A 520 -31.14 71.50 -19.12
CA LEU A 520 -32.31 70.85 -18.48
C LEU A 520 -31.96 70.06 -17.20
N GLY A 521 -30.71 70.16 -16.71
CA GLY A 521 -30.29 69.62 -15.41
C GLY A 521 -29.92 68.14 -15.38
N VAL A 522 -30.10 67.39 -16.46
CA VAL A 522 -29.58 66.01 -16.55
C VAL A 522 -28.12 66.08 -17.00
N GLY A 523 -27.21 65.89 -16.05
CA GLY A 523 -25.77 66.16 -16.20
C GLY A 523 -25.38 67.64 -15.99
N GLY A 524 -26.30 68.46 -15.44
CA GLY A 524 -26.09 69.88 -15.12
C GLY A 524 -25.65 70.14 -13.68
N VAL A 525 -25.30 71.40 -13.40
CA VAL A 525 -24.59 71.93 -12.21
C VAL A 525 -24.97 71.26 -10.88
N THR A 526 -23.95 70.69 -10.23
CA THR A 526 -23.96 70.23 -8.85
C THR A 526 -24.08 71.40 -7.89
N ASP A 527 -25.20 71.55 -7.18
CA ASP A 527 -25.24 72.46 -6.03
C ASP A 527 -24.42 71.85 -4.90
N ARG A 528 -23.25 72.43 -4.65
CA ARG A 528 -22.43 72.11 -3.48
C ARG A 528 -22.98 72.89 -2.30
N LEU A 529 -23.78 72.23 -1.48
CA LEU A 529 -24.33 72.83 -0.28
C LEU A 529 -23.24 73.02 0.78
N SER A 530 -23.31 74.12 1.53
CA SER A 530 -22.49 74.34 2.72
C SER A 530 -22.93 73.51 3.92
N SER A 531 -24.20 73.08 3.94
CA SER A 531 -24.78 72.17 4.94
C SER A 531 -26.06 71.54 4.42
N LEU A 532 -26.42 70.36 4.92
CA LEU A 532 -27.66 69.68 4.57
C LEU A 532 -28.27 69.03 5.83
N ASP A 533 -29.54 69.32 6.10
CA ASP A 533 -30.31 68.63 7.14
C ASP A 533 -31.31 67.69 6.46
N TRP A 534 -31.17 66.39 6.71
CA TRP A 534 -32.01 65.37 6.06
C TRP A 534 -33.50 65.50 6.40
N GLN A 535 -33.85 66.03 7.58
CA GLN A 535 -35.23 66.23 7.99
C GLN A 535 -35.84 67.46 7.33
N THR A 536 -35.10 68.55 7.17
CA THR A 536 -35.68 69.85 6.77
C THR A 536 -35.36 70.26 5.33
N TYR A 537 -34.33 69.71 4.70
CA TYR A 537 -33.91 70.09 3.34
C TYR A 537 -34.93 69.67 2.26
N ASP A 538 -35.29 70.57 1.34
CA ASP A 538 -36.26 70.24 0.28
C ASP A 538 -35.62 69.46 -0.88
N PHE A 539 -35.90 68.16 -0.97
CA PHE A 539 -35.38 67.30 -2.03
C PHE A 539 -36.27 67.36 -3.28
N VAL A 540 -35.92 68.27 -4.19
CA VAL A 540 -36.61 68.48 -5.47
C VAL A 540 -36.31 67.34 -6.45
N PRO A 541 -37.31 66.68 -7.08
CA PRO A 541 -37.06 65.68 -8.12
C PRO A 541 -36.20 66.21 -9.26
N GLY A 542 -35.23 65.40 -9.72
CA GLY A 542 -34.29 65.78 -10.76
C GLY A 542 -33.05 66.53 -10.26
N SER A 543 -32.98 66.88 -8.97
CA SER A 543 -31.80 67.52 -8.39
C SER A 543 -30.63 66.54 -8.18
N MET A 544 -29.42 67.05 -8.36
CA MET A 544 -28.16 66.40 -7.98
C MET A 544 -27.45 67.28 -6.95
N ILE A 545 -27.40 66.81 -5.72
CA ILE A 545 -26.90 67.56 -4.57
C ILE A 545 -25.54 66.99 -4.18
N THR A 546 -24.62 67.86 -3.77
CA THR A 546 -23.36 67.44 -3.14
C THR A 546 -23.11 68.24 -1.88
N VAL A 547 -22.72 67.55 -0.81
CA VAL A 547 -22.40 68.18 0.49
C VAL A 547 -21.36 67.33 1.20
N ARG A 548 -20.56 67.93 2.08
CA ARG A 548 -19.62 67.14 2.89
C ARG A 548 -20.40 66.33 3.92
N LEU A 549 -19.95 65.11 4.18
CA LEU A 549 -20.56 64.25 5.20
C LEU A 549 -20.56 64.90 6.59
N SER A 550 -19.51 65.66 6.92
CA SER A 550 -19.39 66.45 8.16
C SER A 550 -20.37 67.62 8.28
N ASP A 551 -20.89 68.09 7.16
CA ASP A 551 -21.83 69.21 7.10
C ASP A 551 -23.30 68.72 6.97
N MET A 552 -23.52 67.40 7.13
CA MET A 552 -24.85 66.78 7.17
C MET A 552 -25.37 66.62 8.60
N THR A 553 -26.64 66.94 8.83
CA THR A 553 -27.33 66.76 10.12
C THR A 553 -28.60 65.92 9.95
N ASN A 554 -29.06 65.32 11.06
CA ASN A 554 -30.21 64.40 11.10
C ASN A 554 -30.13 63.24 10.10
N ILE A 555 -28.90 62.75 9.82
CA ILE A 555 -28.67 61.65 8.88
C ILE A 555 -29.53 60.44 9.29
N PRO A 556 -30.27 59.82 8.35
CA PRO A 556 -31.18 58.73 8.68
C PRO A 556 -30.49 57.50 9.30
N ASP A 557 -31.11 56.91 10.32
CA ASP A 557 -30.66 55.67 10.95
C ASP A 557 -30.62 54.52 9.94
N GLY A 558 -29.50 53.79 9.88
CA GLY A 558 -29.25 52.74 8.88
C GLY A 558 -28.33 53.16 7.73
N MET A 559 -27.96 54.44 7.64
CA MET A 559 -26.83 54.87 6.80
C MET A 559 -25.50 54.76 7.55
N GLU A 560 -24.86 53.59 7.46
CA GLU A 560 -23.58 53.31 8.12
C GLU A 560 -22.39 53.95 7.38
N TRP A 561 -22.19 55.25 7.57
CA TRP A 561 -21.09 55.98 6.93
C TRP A 561 -19.71 55.75 7.57
N GLY A 562 -19.66 55.15 8.77
CA GLY A 562 -18.44 55.00 9.56
C GLY A 562 -18.04 56.33 10.22
N VAL A 563 -16.74 56.69 10.14
CA VAL A 563 -16.26 57.98 10.64
C VAL A 563 -16.80 59.11 9.76
N ILE A 564 -17.48 60.07 10.39
CA ILE A 564 -17.92 61.32 9.77
C ILE A 564 -16.68 62.15 9.43
N ASP A 565 -16.50 62.48 8.16
CA ASP A 565 -15.33 63.21 7.65
C ASP A 565 -15.71 64.26 6.60
N THR A 566 -14.71 64.84 5.93
CA THR A 566 -14.90 65.88 4.92
C THR A 566 -15.15 65.34 3.51
N ASN A 567 -15.35 64.02 3.34
CA ASN A 567 -15.64 63.45 2.03
C ASN A 567 -17.00 63.93 1.53
N LEU A 568 -17.10 64.08 0.20
CA LEU A 568 -18.33 64.52 -0.44
C LEU A 568 -19.30 63.35 -0.53
N ILE A 569 -20.56 63.62 -0.21
CA ILE A 569 -21.68 62.74 -0.47
C ILE A 569 -22.48 63.35 -1.60
N ASN A 570 -22.82 62.52 -2.58
CA ASN A 570 -23.66 62.91 -3.70
C ASN A 570 -25.01 62.25 -3.54
N ILE A 571 -26.06 63.00 -3.83
CA ILE A 571 -27.45 62.57 -3.73
C ILE A 571 -28.13 62.88 -5.05
N THR A 572 -28.69 61.87 -5.70
CA THR A 572 -29.56 62.04 -6.86
C THR A 572 -30.99 61.79 -6.44
N VAL A 573 -31.87 62.76 -6.70
CA VAL A 573 -33.28 62.71 -6.30
C VAL A 573 -34.15 62.30 -7.47
N GLY A 574 -34.73 61.10 -7.39
CA GLY A 574 -35.65 60.56 -8.40
C GLY A 574 -37.09 61.07 -8.24
N PRO A 575 -37.95 60.78 -9.25
CA PRO A 575 -39.36 61.16 -9.24
C PRO A 575 -40.18 60.48 -8.14
N SER A 576 -41.32 61.09 -7.77
CA SER A 576 -42.29 60.56 -6.80
C SER A 576 -43.30 59.64 -7.48
N GLU A 577 -43.71 58.56 -6.82
CA GLU A 577 -44.91 57.80 -7.21
C GLU A 577 -46.15 58.63 -6.87
N GLY A 578 -46.73 59.31 -7.85
CA GLY A 578 -48.13 59.73 -7.92
C GLY A 578 -48.72 60.70 -6.88
N GLY A 579 -48.06 60.97 -5.76
CA GLY A 579 -48.63 61.79 -4.68
C GLY A 579 -47.55 62.46 -3.84
N GLY A 580 -46.94 63.53 -4.36
CA GLY A 580 -46.30 64.67 -3.67
C GLY A 580 -45.23 64.48 -2.59
N VAL A 581 -45.29 63.45 -1.75
CA VAL A 581 -44.65 63.36 -0.43
C VAL A 581 -43.60 62.25 -0.30
N ALA A 582 -43.33 61.48 -1.36
CA ALA A 582 -42.29 60.45 -1.35
C ALA A 582 -41.21 60.72 -2.42
N ARG A 583 -39.96 60.34 -2.14
CA ARG A 583 -38.84 60.43 -3.11
C ARG A 583 -37.98 59.19 -3.02
N SER A 584 -37.60 58.63 -4.16
CA SER A 584 -36.49 57.66 -4.24
C SER A 584 -35.20 58.38 -4.51
N MET A 585 -34.16 58.07 -3.76
CA MET A 585 -32.87 58.73 -3.86
C MET A 585 -31.75 57.69 -3.93
N GLN A 586 -30.72 57.99 -4.71
CA GLN A 586 -29.45 57.27 -4.70
C GLN A 586 -28.41 58.14 -4.03
N VAL A 587 -27.66 57.56 -3.10
CA VAL A 587 -26.73 58.29 -2.25
C VAL A 587 -25.40 57.55 -2.21
N TRP A 588 -24.32 58.24 -2.55
CA TRP A 588 -22.99 57.61 -2.54
C TRP A 588 -21.90 58.56 -2.07
N ARG A 589 -20.88 57.98 -1.45
CA ARG A 589 -19.66 58.69 -1.05
C ARG A 589 -18.72 58.82 -2.24
N SER A 590 -18.26 60.03 -2.51
CA SER A 590 -17.08 60.27 -3.34
C SER A 590 -15.82 60.11 -2.49
N THR A 591 -15.09 59.02 -2.70
CA THR A 591 -13.78 58.76 -2.11
C THR A 591 -12.92 58.01 -3.13
N SER A 592 -11.59 58.01 -2.98
CA SER A 592 -10.68 57.15 -3.75
C SER A 592 -10.30 55.88 -2.98
N ASN A 593 -10.69 55.79 -1.70
CA ASN A 593 -10.41 54.65 -0.84
C ASN A 593 -11.55 53.64 -0.90
N LYS A 594 -11.28 52.47 -1.46
CA LYS A 594 -12.24 51.37 -1.61
C LYS A 594 -12.92 50.98 -0.30
N THR A 595 -12.20 50.98 0.82
CA THR A 595 -12.72 50.61 2.15
C THR A 595 -13.86 51.53 2.61
N ASN A 596 -13.89 52.76 2.09
CA ASN A 596 -14.88 53.79 2.43
C ASN A 596 -15.99 53.92 1.39
N TYR A 597 -16.00 53.11 0.33
CA TYR A 597 -17.12 53.08 -0.61
C TYR A 597 -18.40 52.68 0.10
N ARG A 598 -19.40 53.55 -0.02
CA ARG A 598 -20.74 53.34 0.53
C ARG A 598 -21.74 53.84 -0.49
N PHE A 599 -22.67 52.97 -0.84
CA PHE A 599 -23.77 53.25 -1.75
C PHE A 599 -25.07 52.84 -1.06
N PHE A 600 -26.02 53.75 -1.05
CA PHE A 600 -27.33 53.56 -0.45
C PHE A 600 -28.42 53.91 -1.44
N THR A 601 -29.50 53.14 -1.39
CA THR A 601 -30.80 53.59 -1.88
C THR A 601 -31.63 54.03 -0.69
N VAL A 602 -32.29 55.17 -0.85
CA VAL A 602 -33.07 55.80 0.22
C VAL A 602 -34.45 56.07 -0.32
N ARG A 603 -35.44 55.71 0.46
CA ARG A 603 -36.82 56.09 0.21
C ARG A 603 -37.28 56.98 1.34
N LEU A 604 -37.55 58.23 0.99
CA LEU A 604 -38.05 59.27 1.88
C LEU A 604 -39.57 59.35 1.78
N TYR A 605 -40.23 59.55 2.92
CA TYR A 605 -41.66 59.78 3.06
C TYR A 605 -41.93 60.93 4.03
N GLY A 606 -42.95 61.74 3.75
CA GLY A 606 -43.43 62.80 4.65
C GLY A 606 -42.93 64.20 4.28
N ASN A 607 -43.39 65.20 5.03
CA ASN A 607 -43.07 66.61 4.79
C ASN A 607 -41.77 67.02 5.49
N PRO A 608 -41.05 68.06 5.02
CA PRO A 608 -39.89 68.60 5.75
C PRO A 608 -40.19 68.84 7.24
N GLY A 609 -39.35 68.30 8.12
CA GLY A 609 -39.49 68.35 9.59
C GLY A 609 -40.08 67.10 10.24
N GLU A 610 -40.85 66.29 9.51
CA GLU A 610 -41.46 65.04 9.98
C GLU A 610 -41.31 63.92 8.92
N ARG A 611 -40.08 63.50 8.66
CA ARG A 611 -39.77 62.52 7.61
C ARG A 611 -39.39 61.16 8.17
N SER A 612 -39.81 60.13 7.45
CA SER A 612 -39.38 58.75 7.64
C SER A 612 -38.54 58.29 6.45
N PHE A 613 -37.56 57.43 6.72
CA PHE A 613 -36.64 56.93 5.70
C PHE A 613 -36.57 55.41 5.74
N ASN A 614 -36.66 54.79 4.56
CA ASN A 614 -36.26 53.40 4.35
C ASN A 614 -34.93 53.40 3.62
N ILE A 615 -33.88 52.90 4.26
CA ILE A 615 -32.52 52.86 3.69
C ILE A 615 -32.15 51.42 3.39
N ARG A 616 -31.51 51.22 2.24
CA ARG A 616 -30.86 49.95 1.91
C ARG A 616 -29.45 50.23 1.41
N ARG A 617 -28.46 49.63 2.10
CA ARG A 617 -27.08 49.60 1.61
C ARG A 617 -27.00 48.63 0.42
N LEU A 618 -26.33 49.05 -0.65
CA LEU A 618 -26.05 48.19 -1.79
C LEU A 618 -24.67 47.53 -1.63
N PRO A 619 -24.56 46.19 -1.76
CA PRO A 619 -23.30 45.48 -1.73
C PRO A 619 -22.38 45.88 -2.89
N ILE A 620 -21.07 45.96 -2.62
CA ILE A 620 -20.04 46.12 -3.65
C ILE A 620 -19.52 44.72 -3.99
N ILE A 621 -19.44 44.41 -5.28
CA ILE A 621 -19.21 43.05 -5.81
C ILE A 621 -17.76 42.55 -5.59
N ASP A 622 -16.84 43.39 -5.10
CA ASP A 622 -15.42 43.08 -4.97
C ASP A 622 -14.93 42.76 -3.54
N GLU A 623 -15.82 42.72 -2.53
CA GLU A 623 -15.49 42.37 -1.14
C GLU A 623 -16.33 41.23 -0.57
N ALA A 624 -15.78 40.54 0.45
CA ALA A 624 -16.44 39.44 1.15
C ALA A 624 -17.75 39.91 1.79
N GLN A 625 -18.87 39.33 1.35
CA GLN A 625 -20.20 39.63 1.87
C GLN A 625 -20.52 38.74 3.07
N THR A 626 -20.81 39.35 4.22
CA THR A 626 -21.21 38.62 5.42
C THR A 626 -22.74 38.68 5.55
N TRP A 627 -23.39 37.53 5.63
CA TRP A 627 -24.84 37.43 5.77
C TRP A 627 -25.17 37.10 7.22
N GLU A 628 -25.83 38.01 7.93
CA GLU A 628 -26.22 37.79 9.33
C GLU A 628 -27.46 36.90 9.47
N ALA A 629 -28.24 36.75 8.39
CA ALA A 629 -29.46 35.94 8.36
C ALA A 629 -29.38 34.82 7.30
N LYS A 630 -30.04 33.69 7.61
CA LYS A 630 -30.12 32.52 6.73
C LYS A 630 -30.69 32.90 5.35
N GLN A 631 -29.92 32.61 4.30
CA GLN A 631 -30.37 32.77 2.92
C GLN A 631 -30.83 31.44 2.34
N THR A 632 -31.87 31.48 1.51
CA THR A 632 -32.37 30.32 0.74
C THR A 632 -32.22 30.62 -0.73
N PHE A 633 -31.38 29.84 -1.44
CA PHE A 633 -31.18 29.97 -2.88
C PHE A 633 -32.02 28.91 -3.61
N SER A 634 -33.05 29.35 -4.33
CA SER A 634 -34.04 28.47 -4.97
C SER A 634 -33.51 27.75 -6.22
N ALA A 635 -32.43 28.25 -6.83
CA ALA A 635 -31.91 27.77 -8.12
C ALA A 635 -30.56 27.03 -8.00
N GLY A 636 -30.11 26.74 -6.77
CA GLY A 636 -28.78 26.19 -6.51
C GLY A 636 -27.66 27.25 -6.58
N LEU A 637 -26.49 26.89 -6.04
CA LEU A 637 -25.26 27.69 -6.05
C LEU A 637 -24.24 26.96 -6.93
N SER A 638 -23.60 27.66 -7.87
CA SER A 638 -22.48 27.13 -8.67
C SER A 638 -21.17 27.81 -8.24
N GLY A 639 -20.18 27.03 -7.78
CA GLY A 639 -18.87 27.51 -7.33
C GLY A 639 -18.27 26.69 -6.18
N GLU A 640 -16.99 26.92 -5.85
CA GLU A 640 -16.34 26.35 -4.67
C GLU A 640 -16.76 27.11 -3.40
N LEU A 641 -17.30 26.39 -2.42
CA LEU A 641 -17.65 26.93 -1.11
C LEU A 641 -16.56 26.55 -0.11
N SER A 642 -15.68 27.50 0.25
CA SER A 642 -14.75 27.38 1.37
C SER A 642 -15.39 27.88 2.66
N GLY A 643 -16.40 27.15 3.14
CA GLY A 643 -17.03 27.35 4.44
C GLY A 643 -16.53 26.32 5.45
N ASN A 644 -16.32 26.72 6.69
CA ASN A 644 -15.78 25.85 7.73
C ASN A 644 -16.73 24.65 7.99
N ALA A 645 -16.39 23.46 7.49
CA ALA A 645 -17.07 22.22 7.83
C ALA A 645 -16.96 21.87 9.33
N ALA A 646 -16.15 22.61 10.10
CA ALA A 646 -15.95 22.42 11.52
C ALA A 646 -17.22 22.59 12.39
N THR A 647 -18.27 23.27 11.90
CA THR A 647 -19.56 23.37 12.61
C THR A 647 -20.64 22.42 12.09
N ALA A 648 -20.35 21.61 11.06
CA ALA A 648 -21.29 20.64 10.54
C ALA A 648 -21.35 19.44 11.49
N THR A 649 -22.29 19.49 12.43
CA THR A 649 -22.52 18.40 13.40
C THR A 649 -23.33 17.25 12.81
N LYS A 650 -23.94 17.43 11.62
CA LYS A 650 -24.81 16.44 10.99
C LYS A 650 -24.85 16.54 9.46
N LEU A 651 -24.84 15.41 8.75
CA LEU A 651 -25.18 15.29 7.33
C LEU A 651 -26.70 15.48 7.15
N LYS A 652 -27.10 16.39 6.24
CA LYS A 652 -28.52 16.64 5.92
C LYS A 652 -29.28 15.37 5.53
N THR A 653 -28.62 14.48 4.80
CA THR A 653 -29.11 13.14 4.48
C THR A 653 -28.13 12.12 5.02
N ALA A 654 -28.55 11.33 6.01
CA ALA A 654 -27.72 10.26 6.55
C ALA A 654 -27.34 9.26 5.46
N ARG A 655 -26.05 8.92 5.37
CA ARG A 655 -25.57 7.87 4.46
C ARG A 655 -25.62 6.54 5.18
N LYS A 656 -25.65 5.44 4.44
CA LYS A 656 -25.53 4.10 5.03
C LYS A 656 -24.11 3.58 4.81
N ILE A 657 -23.45 3.11 5.87
CA ILE A 657 -22.22 2.33 5.81
C ILE A 657 -22.57 0.94 6.31
N ASN A 658 -22.51 -0.07 5.43
CA ASN A 658 -22.93 -1.44 5.74
C ASN A 658 -24.32 -1.52 6.42
N ASN A 659 -25.28 -0.82 5.81
CA ASN A 659 -26.67 -0.67 6.29
C ASN A 659 -26.85 0.06 7.62
N VAL A 660 -25.79 0.54 8.27
CA VAL A 660 -25.87 1.42 9.45
C VAL A 660 -25.95 2.86 8.99
N SER A 661 -26.97 3.58 9.47
CA SER A 661 -27.13 5.01 9.18
C SER A 661 -26.05 5.82 9.89
N PHE A 662 -25.37 6.69 9.14
CA PHE A 662 -24.36 7.61 9.63
C PHE A 662 -24.66 9.01 9.13
N ASP A 663 -24.82 9.93 10.06
CA ASP A 663 -25.02 11.33 9.80
C ASP A 663 -23.94 12.20 10.46
N GLY A 664 -22.90 11.63 11.07
CA GLY A 664 -21.81 12.39 11.68
C GLY A 664 -22.13 13.02 13.04
N THR A 665 -23.33 12.82 13.60
CA THR A 665 -23.68 13.34 14.94
C THR A 665 -23.04 12.55 16.10
N SER A 666 -22.62 11.32 15.83
CA SER A 666 -21.89 10.46 16.75
C SER A 666 -20.91 9.58 15.98
N ASP A 667 -19.98 8.93 16.69
CA ASP A 667 -19.15 7.87 16.12
C ASP A 667 -20.02 6.79 15.46
N ILE A 668 -19.52 6.23 14.36
CA ILE A 668 -20.20 5.11 13.71
C ILE A 668 -19.86 3.80 14.41
N ASN A 669 -20.86 3.18 15.02
CA ASN A 669 -20.73 1.87 15.65
C ASN A 669 -21.07 0.76 14.66
N LEU A 670 -20.04 0.21 14.00
CA LEU A 670 -20.16 -0.99 13.18
C LEU A 670 -19.98 -2.24 14.05
N THR A 671 -21.00 -3.08 14.10
CA THR A 671 -20.91 -4.40 14.74
C THR A 671 -20.37 -5.44 13.75
N PRO A 672 -19.80 -6.57 14.23
CA PRO A 672 -19.41 -7.69 13.36
C PRO A 672 -20.55 -8.15 12.43
N LYS A 673 -21.81 -8.09 12.89
CA LYS A 673 -23.00 -8.33 12.07
C LYS A 673 -23.13 -7.38 10.88
N ASN A 674 -22.74 -6.11 11.04
CA ASN A 674 -22.80 -5.14 9.95
C ASN A 674 -21.80 -5.45 8.84
N ILE A 675 -20.67 -6.08 9.16
CA ILE A 675 -19.56 -6.31 8.22
C ILE A 675 -19.36 -7.78 7.86
N GLY A 676 -20.25 -8.68 8.29
CA GLY A 676 -20.11 -10.13 8.03
C GLY A 676 -18.90 -10.76 8.72
N ALA A 677 -18.41 -10.19 9.82
CA ALA A 677 -17.25 -10.66 10.55
C ALA A 677 -17.63 -11.50 11.79
N PHE A 678 -16.71 -12.36 12.22
CA PHE A 678 -16.81 -13.02 13.52
C PHE A 678 -16.71 -12.00 14.65
N ALA A 679 -17.53 -12.16 15.70
CA ALA A 679 -17.46 -11.25 16.83
C ALA A 679 -16.13 -11.38 17.58
N SER A 680 -15.49 -10.25 17.88
CA SER A 680 -14.23 -10.21 18.66
C SER A 680 -14.43 -10.56 20.15
N GLY A 681 -15.67 -10.78 20.60
CA GLY A 681 -16.03 -11.04 21.99
C GLY A 681 -17.37 -11.76 22.10
N LYS A 682 -18.05 -11.63 23.25
CA LYS A 682 -19.36 -12.26 23.46
C LYS A 682 -20.39 -11.75 22.44
N THR A 683 -21.03 -12.67 21.74
CA THR A 683 -22.15 -12.44 20.83
C THR A 683 -23.47 -12.50 21.60
N GLY A 684 -24.24 -11.41 21.53
CA GLY A 684 -25.56 -11.32 22.16
C GLY A 684 -25.56 -11.40 23.69
N ASP A 685 -26.75 -11.55 24.27
CA ASP A 685 -26.94 -11.73 25.71
C ASP A 685 -26.60 -13.15 26.18
N THR A 686 -26.49 -13.34 27.49
CA THR A 686 -26.24 -14.67 28.05
C THR A 686 -27.50 -15.51 27.85
N VAL A 687 -27.37 -16.67 27.20
CA VAL A 687 -28.51 -17.56 26.96
C VAL A 687 -28.81 -18.43 28.18
N ALA A 688 -30.07 -18.84 28.32
CA ALA A 688 -30.58 -19.51 29.51
C ALA A 688 -29.97 -20.90 29.76
N ASN A 689 -29.55 -21.61 28.70
CA ASN A 689 -28.93 -22.93 28.77
C ASN A 689 -28.06 -23.20 27.54
N ASP A 690 -27.29 -24.28 27.58
CA ASP A 690 -26.35 -24.67 26.52
C ASP A 690 -27.01 -25.18 25.23
N LYS A 691 -28.33 -25.35 25.22
CA LYS A 691 -29.11 -25.68 24.01
C LYS A 691 -29.83 -24.48 23.41
N ALA A 692 -29.79 -23.32 24.06
CA ALA A 692 -30.55 -22.14 23.66
C ALA A 692 -29.93 -21.38 22.48
N VAL A 693 -28.65 -21.61 22.13
CA VAL A 693 -28.06 -21.05 20.91
C VAL A 693 -28.56 -21.85 19.72
N GLY A 694 -29.48 -21.25 18.96
CA GLY A 694 -30.10 -21.87 17.77
C GLY A 694 -29.08 -22.15 16.67
N TRP A 695 -29.34 -23.17 15.85
CA TRP A 695 -28.45 -23.59 14.77
C TRP A 695 -28.34 -22.56 13.63
N ASN A 696 -29.37 -21.73 13.47
CA ASN A 696 -29.49 -20.71 12.44
C ASN A 696 -29.12 -19.30 12.96
N TRP A 697 -28.52 -19.19 14.15
CA TRP A 697 -28.08 -17.92 14.71
C TRP A 697 -26.82 -17.41 14.00
N SER A 698 -26.49 -16.13 14.19
CA SER A 698 -25.25 -15.60 13.62
C SER A 698 -24.02 -16.28 14.22
N SER A 699 -23.00 -16.49 13.40
CA SER A 699 -21.68 -16.94 13.85
C SER A 699 -21.14 -16.08 15.00
N GLY A 700 -20.54 -16.69 16.02
CA GLY A 700 -20.03 -15.96 17.17
C GLY A 700 -19.75 -16.80 18.42
N ALA A 701 -19.43 -16.10 19.52
CA ALA A 701 -19.10 -16.69 20.81
C ALA A 701 -20.18 -16.37 21.85
N TYR A 702 -21.02 -17.33 22.20
CA TYR A 702 -22.15 -17.16 23.11
C TYR A 702 -21.80 -17.63 24.53
N ASN A 703 -22.33 -16.95 25.54
CA ASN A 703 -22.25 -17.42 26.93
C ASN A 703 -23.57 -18.09 27.30
N ALA A 704 -23.53 -19.33 27.79
CA ALA A 704 -24.72 -20.09 28.16
C ALA A 704 -24.68 -20.47 29.64
N THR A 705 -25.79 -20.27 30.35
CA THR A 705 -25.89 -20.59 31.78
C THR A 705 -26.18 -22.08 31.97
N THR A 706 -25.31 -22.81 32.67
CA THR A 706 -25.49 -24.24 32.95
C THR A 706 -25.47 -24.46 34.46
N GLY A 707 -26.65 -24.39 35.09
CA GLY A 707 -26.91 -24.81 36.48
C GLY A 707 -25.79 -24.53 37.49
N GLY A 708 -25.57 -23.25 37.84
CA GLY A 708 -24.55 -22.81 38.79
C GLY A 708 -23.21 -22.39 38.18
N ALA A 709 -23.03 -22.55 36.86
CA ALA A 709 -21.89 -22.06 36.09
C ALA A 709 -22.31 -21.51 34.71
N SER A 710 -21.35 -21.09 33.90
CA SER A 710 -21.56 -20.81 32.49
C SER A 710 -20.56 -21.55 31.61
N THR A 711 -20.94 -21.74 30.34
CA THR A 711 -20.14 -22.41 29.31
C THR A 711 -20.05 -21.52 28.08
N LEU A 712 -18.91 -21.61 27.39
CA LEU A 712 -18.68 -20.88 26.14
C LEU A 712 -19.16 -21.73 24.98
N ILE A 713 -20.04 -21.18 24.14
CA ILE A 713 -20.49 -21.81 22.90
C ILE A 713 -19.90 -21.04 21.72
N LEU A 714 -18.97 -21.66 21.01
CA LEU A 714 -18.50 -21.17 19.72
C LEU A 714 -19.45 -21.69 18.65
N HIS A 715 -20.16 -20.80 17.97
CA HIS A 715 -21.10 -21.14 16.92
C HIS A 715 -20.59 -20.66 15.58
N PHE A 716 -20.44 -21.59 14.65
CA PHE A 716 -20.09 -21.35 13.26
C PHE A 716 -21.32 -21.68 12.42
N ASN A 717 -21.87 -20.68 11.73
CA ASN A 717 -22.99 -20.81 10.82
C ASN A 717 -22.65 -20.10 9.51
N ILE A 718 -22.63 -20.86 8.42
CA ILE A 718 -22.40 -20.37 7.06
C ILE A 718 -23.70 -20.24 6.26
N GLY A 719 -24.83 -20.76 6.77
CA GLY A 719 -26.15 -20.62 6.17
C GLY A 719 -26.42 -21.48 4.93
N GLU A 720 -25.46 -22.31 4.50
CA GLU A 720 -25.53 -23.11 3.28
C GLU A 720 -24.85 -24.49 3.43
N GLY A 721 -25.20 -25.42 2.55
CA GLY A 721 -24.65 -26.79 2.53
C GLY A 721 -25.36 -27.78 3.46
N SER A 722 -24.97 -29.06 3.40
CA SER A 722 -25.57 -30.13 4.22
C SER A 722 -25.25 -30.01 5.71
N CYS A 723 -24.16 -29.32 6.06
CA CYS A 723 -23.79 -28.98 7.43
C CYS A 723 -23.67 -27.45 7.53
N PRO A 724 -24.79 -26.71 7.61
CA PRO A 724 -24.78 -25.25 7.58
C PRO A 724 -24.23 -24.64 8.86
N ALA A 725 -24.22 -25.40 9.97
CA ALA A 725 -23.67 -24.91 11.22
C ALA A 725 -23.01 -26.00 12.08
N ALA A 726 -21.99 -25.59 12.83
CA ALA A 726 -21.34 -26.39 13.86
C ALA A 726 -21.21 -25.57 15.15
N GLN A 727 -21.30 -26.24 16.30
CA GLN A 727 -21.07 -25.63 17.60
C GLN A 727 -20.02 -26.40 18.39
N PHE A 728 -19.22 -25.66 19.16
CA PHE A 728 -18.35 -26.17 20.20
C PHE A 728 -18.76 -25.60 21.56
N ARG A 729 -19.02 -26.46 22.55
CA ARG A 729 -19.27 -26.09 23.93
C ARG A 729 -18.02 -26.35 24.76
N VAL A 730 -17.45 -25.30 25.34
CA VAL A 730 -16.23 -25.34 26.15
C VAL A 730 -16.57 -25.05 27.60
N ASN A 731 -16.43 -26.06 28.45
CA ASN A 731 -16.71 -25.93 29.87
C ASN A 731 -15.51 -25.33 30.63
N TYR A 732 -15.81 -24.51 31.64
CA TYR A 732 -14.80 -23.93 32.54
C TYR A 732 -13.96 -24.99 33.27
N LYS A 733 -12.77 -24.61 33.77
CA LYS A 733 -11.80 -25.50 34.46
C LYS A 733 -11.39 -26.75 33.66
N ASN A 734 -11.31 -26.63 32.33
CA ASN A 734 -11.03 -27.76 31.44
C ASN A 734 -12.04 -28.92 31.62
N GLY A 735 -13.29 -28.59 31.94
CA GLY A 735 -14.37 -29.54 32.23
C GLY A 735 -14.96 -30.25 31.00
N GLY A 736 -14.20 -30.35 29.92
CA GLY A 736 -14.60 -30.97 28.64
C GLY A 736 -14.89 -29.94 27.53
N ILE A 737 -14.60 -30.37 26.30
CA ILE A 737 -14.97 -29.68 25.06
C ILE A 737 -15.92 -30.60 24.32
N PHE A 738 -17.05 -30.07 23.87
CA PHE A 738 -18.06 -30.85 23.16
C PHE A 738 -18.35 -30.20 21.82
N TYR A 739 -18.81 -30.97 20.84
CA TYR A 739 -19.32 -30.46 19.59
C TYR A 739 -20.68 -31.03 19.23
N ARG A 740 -21.37 -30.34 18.32
CA ARG A 740 -22.52 -30.83 17.59
C ARG A 740 -22.63 -30.11 16.26
N SER A 741 -23.19 -30.79 15.26
CA SER A 741 -23.42 -30.24 13.92
C SER A 741 -24.91 -30.18 13.63
N ALA A 742 -25.31 -29.15 12.90
CA ALA A 742 -26.65 -29.04 12.34
C ALA A 742 -26.67 -29.58 10.92
N ARG A 743 -27.79 -30.16 10.52
CA ARG A 743 -28.03 -30.61 9.15
C ARG A 743 -29.03 -29.68 8.48
N ASP A 744 -28.65 -29.21 7.28
CA ASP A 744 -29.44 -28.38 6.36
C ASP A 744 -30.64 -27.66 7.01
N GLY A 745 -31.86 -27.75 6.48
CA GLY A 745 -33.03 -27.07 7.05
C GLY A 745 -33.58 -27.68 8.35
N TYR A 746 -32.95 -28.74 8.88
CA TYR A 746 -33.46 -29.56 9.98
C TYR A 746 -32.92 -29.16 11.36
N GLY A 747 -31.69 -28.64 11.45
CA GLY A 747 -31.06 -28.25 12.72
C GLY A 747 -30.18 -29.34 13.35
N PHE A 748 -29.96 -29.30 14.67
CA PHE A 748 -29.08 -30.25 15.36
C PHE A 748 -29.70 -31.65 15.44
N GLU A 749 -29.12 -32.63 14.74
CA GLU A 749 -29.61 -34.03 14.71
C GLU A 749 -29.15 -34.85 15.93
N ALA A 750 -28.02 -34.48 16.52
CA ALA A 750 -27.46 -35.12 17.70
C ALA A 750 -27.24 -34.10 18.83
N ASP A 751 -27.29 -34.58 20.07
CA ASP A 751 -26.87 -33.79 21.22
C ASP A 751 -25.33 -33.64 21.26
N TRP A 752 -24.82 -32.97 22.27
CA TRP A 752 -23.38 -32.75 22.46
C TRP A 752 -22.56 -34.05 22.53
N SER A 753 -21.52 -34.13 21.70
CA SER A 753 -20.49 -35.18 21.71
C SER A 753 -19.18 -34.65 22.27
N GLU A 754 -18.53 -35.38 23.17
CA GLU A 754 -17.30 -34.93 23.85
C GLU A 754 -16.03 -35.21 23.03
N PHE A 755 -15.08 -34.26 23.04
CA PHE A 755 -13.68 -34.50 22.67
C PHE A 755 -12.90 -34.96 23.88
N TYR A 756 -12.28 -36.14 23.77
CA TYR A 756 -11.36 -36.63 24.79
C TYR A 756 -9.98 -36.00 24.66
N THR A 757 -9.37 -35.70 25.80
CA THR A 757 -8.03 -35.10 25.90
C THR A 757 -7.13 -35.94 26.80
N THR A 758 -5.83 -35.62 26.83
CA THR A 758 -4.88 -36.30 27.72
C THR A 758 -5.22 -36.16 29.21
N THR A 759 -5.85 -35.05 29.61
CA THR A 759 -6.33 -34.78 30.97
C THR A 759 -7.75 -35.27 31.23
N ARG A 760 -8.54 -35.51 30.17
CA ARG A 760 -9.92 -35.99 30.23
C ARG A 760 -10.10 -37.14 29.25
N LYS A 761 -9.55 -38.29 29.64
CA LYS A 761 -9.54 -39.52 28.85
C LYS A 761 -10.92 -40.18 28.86
N PRO A 762 -11.27 -40.96 27.82
CA PRO A 762 -12.46 -41.79 27.88
C PRO A 762 -12.37 -42.79 29.03
N THR A 763 -13.51 -43.13 29.62
CA THR A 763 -13.62 -44.29 30.51
C THR A 763 -13.48 -45.57 29.69
N ALA A 764 -13.18 -46.70 30.35
CA ALA A 764 -13.14 -47.99 29.68
C ALA A 764 -14.48 -48.32 28.98
N GLY A 765 -15.61 -47.93 29.59
CA GLY A 765 -16.93 -48.06 28.96
C GLY A 765 -17.09 -47.24 27.68
N ASP A 766 -16.57 -46.01 27.65
CA ASP A 766 -16.68 -45.11 26.49
C ASP A 766 -15.95 -45.65 25.24
N VAL A 767 -14.95 -46.52 25.42
CA VAL A 767 -14.18 -47.13 24.31
C VAL A 767 -14.40 -48.65 24.19
N GLY A 768 -15.33 -49.23 24.94
CA GLY A 768 -15.56 -50.68 24.96
C GLY A 768 -14.40 -51.52 25.50
N ALA A 769 -13.51 -50.91 26.31
CA ALA A 769 -12.41 -51.59 26.98
C ALA A 769 -12.84 -52.14 28.36
N LEU A 770 -12.04 -53.06 28.91
CA LEU A 770 -12.22 -53.57 30.28
C LEU A 770 -11.69 -52.56 31.31
N SER A 771 -12.43 -52.36 32.42
CA SER A 771 -11.96 -51.52 33.53
C SER A 771 -10.79 -52.17 34.28
N LEU A 772 -9.93 -51.34 34.90
CA LEU A 772 -8.88 -51.79 35.83
C LEU A 772 -9.45 -52.46 37.09
N SER A 773 -10.69 -52.14 37.46
CA SER A 773 -11.41 -52.81 38.55
C SER A 773 -11.94 -54.19 38.17
N GLY A 774 -11.61 -54.67 36.96
CA GLY A 774 -12.11 -55.91 36.39
C GLY A 774 -13.40 -55.72 35.59
N GLY A 775 -13.82 -56.80 34.95
CA GLY A 775 -15.05 -56.90 34.16
C GLY A 775 -15.16 -58.27 33.50
N GLN A 776 -16.20 -58.45 32.69
CA GLN A 776 -16.43 -59.68 31.95
C GLN A 776 -16.08 -59.49 30.46
N LEU A 777 -15.24 -60.38 29.92
CA LEU A 777 -15.07 -60.54 28.49
C LEU A 777 -16.10 -61.57 28.00
N ASN A 778 -16.99 -61.15 27.11
CA ASN A 778 -17.99 -62.03 26.50
C ASN A 778 -17.42 -62.58 25.19
N GLY A 779 -17.17 -63.89 25.14
CA GLY A 779 -16.59 -64.58 23.99
C GLY A 779 -15.13 -64.98 24.19
N ALA A 780 -14.44 -65.26 23.09
CA ALA A 780 -13.10 -65.83 23.12
C ALA A 780 -12.02 -64.75 23.27
N LEU A 781 -11.05 -64.97 24.16
CA LEU A 781 -9.86 -64.14 24.31
C LEU A 781 -8.69 -64.81 23.59
N GLY A 782 -8.04 -64.10 22.68
CA GLY A 782 -6.80 -64.56 22.07
C GLY A 782 -5.65 -63.63 22.42
N ILE A 783 -4.51 -64.22 22.82
CA ILE A 783 -3.29 -63.49 23.16
C ILE A 783 -2.30 -63.71 22.02
N GLY A 784 -2.04 -62.65 21.26
CA GLY A 784 -1.19 -62.68 20.06
C GLY A 784 -1.88 -63.17 18.79
N THR A 785 -3.18 -63.50 18.84
CA THR A 785 -3.95 -64.12 17.75
C THR A 785 -5.45 -64.07 18.06
N SER A 786 -6.32 -64.35 17.08
CA SER A 786 -7.77 -64.53 17.29
C SER A 786 -8.06 -65.99 17.63
N SER A 787 -8.93 -66.27 18.59
CA SER A 787 -9.29 -67.67 18.93
C SER A 787 -10.14 -68.34 17.85
N ALA A 788 -9.67 -69.49 17.36
CA ALA A 788 -10.41 -70.45 16.56
C ALA A 788 -11.15 -71.50 17.43
N LEU A 789 -10.84 -71.60 18.73
CA LEU A 789 -11.55 -72.49 19.65
C LEU A 789 -13.00 -72.04 19.89
N GLY A 790 -13.27 -70.73 19.77
CA GLY A 790 -14.59 -70.12 19.94
C GLY A 790 -15.17 -70.24 21.36
N GLY A 791 -16.33 -69.59 21.58
CA GLY A 791 -17.01 -69.60 22.88
C GLY A 791 -16.16 -68.97 23.99
N ASN A 792 -16.27 -69.49 25.21
CA ASN A 792 -15.51 -69.02 26.38
C ASN A 792 -14.13 -69.71 26.41
N SER A 793 -13.20 -69.22 25.60
CA SER A 793 -11.85 -69.79 25.48
C SER A 793 -10.76 -68.74 25.65
N ILE A 794 -9.57 -69.18 26.06
CA ILE A 794 -8.34 -68.39 26.04
C ILE A 794 -7.32 -69.13 25.16
N VAL A 795 -6.81 -68.51 24.10
CA VAL A 795 -5.73 -69.06 23.24
C VAL A 795 -4.44 -68.25 23.36
N LEU A 796 -3.29 -68.90 23.20
CA LEU A 796 -1.97 -68.33 23.46
C LEU A 796 -1.03 -68.54 22.26
N GLY A 797 -0.66 -67.46 21.57
CA GLY A 797 0.35 -67.45 20.50
C GLY A 797 -0.14 -67.99 19.15
N ASP A 798 -0.89 -69.09 19.12
CA ASP A 798 -1.61 -69.62 17.97
C ASP A 798 -3.14 -69.56 18.20
N ASN A 799 -3.93 -69.73 17.14
CA ASN A 799 -5.38 -69.57 17.25
C ASN A 799 -6.10 -70.78 17.88
N ASP A 800 -5.42 -71.86 18.22
CA ASP A 800 -6.06 -73.14 18.57
C ASP A 800 -5.38 -73.95 19.69
N THR A 801 -4.40 -73.38 20.39
CA THR A 801 -3.81 -73.89 21.64
C THR A 801 -4.26 -73.04 22.81
N GLY A 802 -4.84 -73.65 23.84
CA GLY A 802 -5.30 -72.92 25.03
C GLY A 802 -6.32 -73.66 25.90
N PHE A 803 -7.14 -72.90 26.61
CA PHE A 803 -8.16 -73.40 27.53
C PHE A 803 -9.57 -73.05 27.05
N LYS A 804 -10.53 -73.96 27.20
CA LYS A 804 -11.93 -73.71 26.84
C LYS A 804 -12.89 -74.25 27.89
N GLN A 805 -13.78 -73.38 28.37
CA GLN A 805 -14.87 -73.78 29.27
C GLN A 805 -16.05 -74.29 28.44
N ASN A 806 -16.39 -75.57 28.59
CA ASN A 806 -17.48 -76.24 27.84
C ASN A 806 -18.76 -76.43 28.68
N GLY A 807 -19.02 -75.53 29.63
CA GLY A 807 -20.17 -75.60 30.55
C GLY A 807 -19.94 -76.50 31.77
N ASP A 808 -20.75 -76.32 32.81
CA ASP A 808 -20.90 -77.21 33.98
C ASP A 808 -19.59 -77.71 34.63
N GLY A 809 -18.63 -76.81 34.86
CA GLY A 809 -17.36 -77.15 35.53
C GLY A 809 -16.35 -77.93 34.68
N ASN A 810 -16.60 -78.11 33.38
CA ASN A 810 -15.68 -78.76 32.45
C ASN A 810 -14.74 -77.75 31.79
N LEU A 811 -13.46 -77.80 32.18
CA LEU A 811 -12.39 -77.00 31.59
C LEU A 811 -11.49 -77.90 30.74
N ASP A 812 -11.45 -77.64 29.44
CA ASP A 812 -10.69 -78.41 28.46
C ASP A 812 -9.40 -77.69 28.06
N VAL A 813 -8.33 -78.45 27.93
CA VAL A 813 -7.02 -77.99 27.43
C VAL A 813 -6.86 -78.47 25.98
N TYR A 814 -6.60 -77.53 25.09
CA TYR A 814 -6.36 -77.75 23.68
C TYR A 814 -4.91 -77.45 23.32
N ALA A 815 -4.34 -78.24 22.42
CA ALA A 815 -3.08 -77.96 21.76
C ALA A 815 -3.24 -78.23 20.27
N ASN A 816 -3.03 -77.22 19.43
CA ASN A 816 -3.16 -77.29 17.97
C ASN A 816 -4.49 -77.95 17.54
N SER A 817 -5.61 -77.39 18.01
CA SER A 817 -6.98 -77.89 17.80
C SER A 817 -7.31 -79.25 18.43
N VAL A 818 -6.39 -79.89 19.15
CA VAL A 818 -6.61 -81.21 19.77
C VAL A 818 -6.93 -81.06 21.27
N HIS A 819 -8.04 -81.63 21.73
CA HIS A 819 -8.39 -81.73 23.14
C HIS A 819 -7.50 -82.76 23.86
N VAL A 820 -6.52 -82.31 24.63
CA VAL A 820 -5.50 -83.17 25.24
C VAL A 820 -5.80 -83.55 26.69
N MET A 821 -6.50 -82.70 27.45
CA MET A 821 -6.78 -82.92 28.86
C MET A 821 -8.07 -82.19 29.28
N ARG A 822 -8.83 -82.77 30.21
CA ARG A 822 -10.04 -82.19 30.79
C ARG A 822 -9.97 -82.17 32.31
N PHE A 823 -10.30 -81.04 32.91
CA PHE A 823 -10.59 -80.91 34.34
C PHE A 823 -12.10 -80.99 34.54
N VAL A 824 -12.55 -81.88 35.42
CA VAL A 824 -13.94 -81.95 35.93
C VAL A 824 -13.92 -81.89 37.46
N SER A 825 -15.08 -81.65 38.09
CA SER A 825 -15.18 -81.37 39.54
C SER A 825 -14.49 -82.37 40.49
N GLY A 826 -14.21 -83.60 40.07
CA GLY A 826 -13.60 -84.62 40.93
C GLY A 826 -12.44 -85.40 40.31
N SER A 827 -12.02 -85.08 39.08
CA SER A 827 -10.93 -85.80 38.43
C SER A 827 -10.27 -84.98 37.32
N ILE A 828 -9.06 -85.38 36.94
CA ILE A 828 -8.38 -84.90 35.74
C ILE A 828 -8.37 -86.06 34.76
N GLN A 829 -8.95 -85.86 33.58
CA GLN A 829 -9.01 -86.84 32.50
C GLN A 829 -7.96 -86.48 31.46
N SER A 830 -7.01 -87.39 31.22
CA SER A 830 -6.05 -87.23 30.14
C SER A 830 -6.54 -87.98 28.90
N ASN A 831 -6.71 -87.27 27.78
CA ASN A 831 -7.07 -87.88 26.49
C ASN A 831 -5.84 -88.34 25.70
N LYS A 832 -4.65 -88.06 26.23
CA LYS A 832 -3.34 -88.44 25.70
C LYS A 832 -2.49 -89.11 26.79
N THR A 833 -1.44 -89.81 26.41
CA THR A 833 -0.48 -90.39 27.36
C THR A 833 0.20 -89.29 28.19
N ILE A 834 0.30 -89.49 29.51
CA ILE A 834 1.08 -88.60 30.39
C ILE A 834 2.49 -89.18 30.55
N ASN A 835 3.50 -88.44 30.11
CA ASN A 835 4.90 -88.78 30.34
C ASN A 835 5.36 -88.15 31.67
N ILE A 836 5.81 -88.97 32.62
CA ILE A 836 6.27 -88.52 33.94
C ILE A 836 7.70 -89.00 34.13
N THR A 837 8.64 -88.05 34.29
CA THR A 837 10.07 -88.34 34.47
C THR A 837 10.41 -88.76 35.90
N GLY A 838 9.56 -88.39 36.86
CA GLY A 838 9.68 -88.74 38.27
C GLY A 838 8.79 -89.91 38.71
N ARG A 839 8.60 -90.04 40.03
CA ARG A 839 7.75 -91.07 40.63
C ARG A 839 6.28 -90.63 40.65
N VAL A 840 5.37 -91.56 40.37
CA VAL A 840 3.92 -91.39 40.55
C VAL A 840 3.49 -92.11 41.82
N ASN A 841 2.75 -91.41 42.70
CA ASN A 841 2.21 -91.97 43.93
C ASN A 841 0.67 -91.91 43.92
N PRO A 842 -0.02 -92.93 43.38
CA PRO A 842 -1.46 -93.08 43.53
C PRO A 842 -1.89 -93.09 45.00
N SER A 843 -3.06 -92.50 45.30
CA SER A 843 -3.69 -92.62 46.62
C SER A 843 -4.24 -94.01 46.88
N ASP A 844 -4.52 -94.75 45.81
CA ASP A 844 -4.92 -96.15 45.82
C ASP A 844 -4.09 -96.90 44.78
N TYR A 845 -3.36 -97.91 45.24
CA TYR A 845 -2.56 -98.80 44.40
C TYR A 845 -3.33 -100.07 44.01
N GLY A 846 -4.61 -100.23 44.38
CA GLY A 846 -5.39 -101.47 44.19
C GLY A 846 -5.38 -102.02 42.75
N ASN A 847 -5.37 -101.15 41.75
CA ASN A 847 -5.25 -101.54 40.33
C ASN A 847 -3.83 -101.96 39.90
N PHE A 848 -2.78 -101.56 40.62
CA PHE A 848 -1.40 -102.06 40.44
C PHE A 848 -1.17 -103.33 41.27
N ASP A 849 -1.60 -103.28 42.51
CA ASP A 849 -1.45 -104.30 43.53
C ASP A 849 -2.16 -105.62 43.22
N SER A 850 -3.22 -105.55 42.42
CA SER A 850 -3.91 -106.73 41.85
C SER A 850 -3.14 -107.41 40.73
N ARG A 851 -2.10 -106.77 40.18
CA ARG A 851 -1.36 -107.26 39.00
C ARG A 851 -0.02 -107.91 39.35
N TYR A 852 0.55 -107.60 40.51
CA TYR A 852 1.92 -108.02 40.87
C TYR A 852 1.95 -108.84 42.15
N VAL A 853 2.90 -109.78 42.22
CA VAL A 853 3.24 -110.48 43.47
C VAL A 853 4.03 -109.52 44.35
N ARG A 854 3.54 -109.26 45.55
CA ARG A 854 4.15 -108.31 46.49
C ARG A 854 5.13 -108.98 47.45
N ASP A 855 4.90 -110.24 47.76
CA ASP A 855 5.75 -111.03 48.66
C ASP A 855 5.61 -112.51 48.35
N VAL A 856 6.62 -113.30 48.71
CA VAL A 856 6.64 -114.76 48.60
C VAL A 856 7.19 -115.34 49.90
N ARG A 857 6.49 -116.31 50.47
CA ARG A 857 6.92 -116.95 51.72
C ARG A 857 6.67 -118.44 51.73
N LEU A 858 7.22 -119.09 52.75
CA LEU A 858 6.83 -120.44 53.15
C LEU A 858 5.74 -120.33 54.22
N GLY A 859 4.56 -120.90 53.94
CA GLY A 859 3.43 -120.90 54.85
C GLY A 859 3.62 -121.83 56.05
N THR A 860 2.54 -122.03 56.80
CA THR A 860 2.54 -122.89 57.98
C THR A 860 3.01 -124.30 57.64
N ARG A 861 3.83 -124.87 58.53
CA ARG A 861 4.35 -126.23 58.36
C ARG A 861 3.19 -127.23 58.33
N VAL A 862 3.23 -128.14 57.37
CA VAL A 862 2.36 -129.30 57.28
C VAL A 862 3.25 -130.53 57.39
N VAL A 863 2.93 -131.40 58.34
CA VAL A 863 3.67 -132.65 58.50
C VAL A 863 2.89 -133.74 57.78
N GLN A 864 3.56 -134.49 56.92
CA GLN A 864 2.99 -135.65 56.24
C GLN A 864 4.01 -136.79 56.30
N THR A 865 3.55 -137.96 56.70
CA THR A 865 4.33 -139.18 56.69
C THR A 865 4.59 -139.63 55.26
N MET A 866 5.86 -139.88 54.92
CA MET A 866 6.29 -140.37 53.59
C MET A 866 6.54 -141.88 53.66
N GLN A 867 5.82 -142.66 52.86
CA GLN A 867 6.04 -144.10 52.77
C GLN A 867 7.22 -144.44 51.84
N LYS A 868 7.90 -145.54 52.16
CA LYS A 868 9.09 -146.01 51.43
C LYS A 868 8.80 -146.29 49.96
N GLY A 869 9.56 -145.68 49.05
CA GLY A 869 9.54 -145.94 47.60
C GLY A 869 8.50 -145.16 46.78
N VAL A 870 7.77 -144.23 47.40
CA VAL A 870 6.74 -143.40 46.73
C VAL A 870 7.19 -141.93 46.68
N MET A 871 6.94 -141.24 45.56
CA MET A 871 7.22 -139.81 45.42
C MET A 871 6.08 -139.00 46.07
N TYR A 872 6.39 -138.24 47.12
CA TYR A 872 5.40 -137.36 47.77
C TYR A 872 5.62 -135.92 47.36
N GLU A 873 4.80 -135.45 46.44
CA GLU A 873 4.70 -134.05 46.08
C GLU A 873 3.34 -133.52 46.52
N LYS A 874 3.35 -132.40 47.23
CA LYS A 874 2.13 -131.66 47.55
C LYS A 874 2.17 -130.38 46.74
N SER A 875 1.24 -130.23 45.79
CA SER A 875 1.24 -129.10 44.86
C SER A 875 1.44 -127.77 45.60
N GLY A 876 2.44 -127.02 45.15
CA GLY A 876 2.80 -125.74 45.74
C GLY A 876 3.60 -125.81 47.02
N HIS A 877 4.05 -126.97 47.49
CA HIS A 877 4.81 -127.12 48.73
C HIS A 877 6.24 -127.58 48.47
N VAL A 878 7.14 -127.16 49.36
CA VAL A 878 8.53 -127.63 49.40
C VAL A 878 8.79 -128.33 50.72
N ILE A 879 9.74 -129.26 50.71
CA ILE A 879 10.23 -129.92 51.91
C ILE A 879 11.14 -128.95 52.64
N THR A 880 10.90 -128.79 53.95
CA THR A 880 11.62 -127.83 54.82
C THR A 880 12.22 -128.48 56.05
N GLY A 881 12.05 -129.78 56.19
CA GLY A 881 12.61 -130.57 57.26
C GLY A 881 12.20 -132.03 57.11
N LEU A 882 13.02 -132.92 57.66
CA LEU A 882 12.75 -134.35 57.77
C LEU A 882 12.82 -134.69 59.26
N GLY A 883 11.79 -135.35 59.77
CA GLY A 883 11.80 -135.91 61.12
C GLY A 883 12.19 -137.37 61.04
N ILE A 884 13.49 -137.67 61.06
CA ILE A 884 13.97 -139.06 61.04
C ILE A 884 13.85 -139.63 62.45
N VAL A 885 13.07 -140.70 62.62
CA VAL A 885 12.94 -141.39 63.91
C VAL A 885 13.66 -142.74 63.82
N GLY A 886 14.95 -142.79 64.19
CA GLY A 886 15.73 -144.03 64.26
C GLY A 886 16.58 -144.32 63.02
N GLU A 887 16.81 -145.61 62.73
CA GLU A 887 17.50 -146.06 61.52
C GLU A 887 16.57 -145.94 60.29
N VAL A 888 17.13 -145.71 59.09
CA VAL A 888 16.38 -145.30 57.89
C VAL A 888 15.66 -146.49 57.25
N ASP A 889 14.54 -146.92 57.83
CA ASP A 889 13.78 -148.07 57.33
C ASP A 889 12.24 -147.99 57.46
N GLY A 890 11.68 -146.88 57.98
CA GLY A 890 10.24 -146.69 58.21
C GLY A 890 9.57 -145.48 57.55
N ASP A 891 8.27 -145.35 57.80
CA ASP A 891 7.39 -144.24 57.39
C ASP A 891 7.75 -142.95 58.17
N ASP A 892 8.63 -142.10 57.62
CA ASP A 892 9.15 -140.90 58.28
C ASP A 892 8.31 -139.63 57.99
N PRO A 893 8.05 -138.77 58.99
CA PRO A 893 7.38 -137.49 58.77
C PRO A 893 8.28 -136.48 58.03
N ALA A 894 7.85 -136.04 56.86
CA ALA A 894 8.42 -134.87 56.19
C ALA A 894 7.61 -133.60 56.49
N VAL A 895 8.32 -132.50 56.68
CA VAL A 895 7.73 -131.19 56.94
C VAL A 895 7.66 -130.41 55.63
N PHE A 896 6.46 -130.31 55.08
CA PHE A 896 6.17 -129.50 53.91
C PHE A 896 5.76 -128.09 54.32
N ARG A 897 6.12 -127.08 53.54
CA ARG A 897 5.53 -125.75 53.65
C ARG A 897 5.04 -125.31 52.28
N PRO A 898 3.82 -124.78 52.16
CA PRO A 898 3.37 -124.21 50.90
C PRO A 898 4.23 -122.99 50.58
N ILE A 899 4.76 -122.91 49.37
CA ILE A 899 5.15 -121.64 48.79
C ILE A 899 3.86 -120.85 48.61
N GLN A 900 3.78 -119.71 49.26
CA GLN A 900 2.67 -118.79 49.14
C GLN A 900 3.15 -117.53 48.44
N LYS A 901 2.31 -116.95 47.59
CA LYS A 901 2.50 -115.64 46.98
C LYS A 901 1.43 -114.68 47.49
N TYR A 902 1.84 -113.48 47.85
CA TYR A 902 0.96 -112.42 48.33
C TYR A 902 0.56 -111.54 47.16
N ILE A 903 -0.73 -111.54 46.81
CA ILE A 903 -1.30 -110.72 45.74
C ILE A 903 -2.53 -110.03 46.30
N ASN A 904 -2.63 -108.71 46.12
CA ASN A 904 -3.79 -107.92 46.53
C ASN A 904 -4.31 -108.19 47.96
N GLY A 905 -3.43 -108.24 48.96
CA GLY A 905 -3.86 -108.46 50.35
C GLY A 905 -4.09 -109.93 50.74
N THR A 906 -3.97 -110.88 49.80
CA THR A 906 -4.30 -112.29 50.01
C THR A 906 -3.09 -113.20 49.74
N TRP A 907 -2.86 -114.15 50.65
CA TRP A 907 -1.88 -115.22 50.43
C TRP A 907 -2.51 -116.36 49.63
N TYR A 908 -1.98 -116.62 48.45
CA TYR A 908 -2.35 -117.75 47.61
C TYR A 908 -1.26 -118.82 47.70
N ASN A 909 -1.64 -120.08 47.85
CA ASN A 909 -0.69 -121.17 47.62
C ASN A 909 -0.31 -121.17 46.14
N VAL A 910 0.98 -121.28 45.85
CA VAL A 910 1.47 -121.45 44.49
C VAL A 910 0.95 -122.79 43.96
N ALA A 911 0.61 -122.86 42.68
CA ALA A 911 0.32 -124.13 42.03
C ALA A 911 1.64 -124.70 41.49
N GLN A 912 1.90 -125.97 41.75
CA GLN A 912 2.89 -126.75 41.01
C GLN A 912 2.15 -127.39 39.83
N VAL A 913 2.64 -127.13 38.62
CA VAL A 913 2.08 -127.65 37.35
C VAL A 913 2.83 -128.90 36.94
#